data_AF-A0A242M5T4-F1
#
_entry.id   AF-A0A242M5T4-F1
#
_cell.length_a   1.000
_cell.length_b   1.000
_cell.length_c   1.000
_cell.angle_alpha   90.00
_cell.angle_beta   90.00
_cell.angle_gamma   90.00
#
_symmetry.space_group_name_H-M   'P 1'
#
loop_
_entity.id
_entity.type
_entity.pdbx_description
1 polymer ?
#
loop_
_entity_poly.entity_id
_entity_poly.type
_entity_poly.pdbx_seq_one_letter_code
_entity_poly.pdbx_strand_id
1 'polypeptide(L)'
;MRLYKGAQLIGIWFALFSANASVVAQIAIAVDGAPKTIPLVNVGKSVNAAVNAGGNGKDGLFQQSSTNILPGKKVTLTPGRFALLSSSADSPITGDPEAQASQMQSGPPSSTLRADMPPVSAEDSQRARASRVFPAHLNEGASIGPASDSGHLKASGITGDTNARGPASITELARSLRNNPDLIYQYVRNNVEYYPIFGVQKGALGAVLDNQGTAHDQATLMVELLRASGIEAAYIRGAINLDANQVESWYGVDTSNACAVANVLGKGEIPIYEITATTNGACPGSSSPLVSVAVEHIWVKAKIDGDWYVFDPSFKSHSFKTGIDLADPATTGYNATTYLGQAITTSTNTADWVQNISRSNIRNNLTTYASNLATYLRKYKPSATLDDVIGGKSIDPFYDVLREKTLRYQDARWQTVEYADLPNSFKPTLRIQYQGIDQTYTSDAIYGRRLSITYNAANQPVLKLDGNTVGAPGVAVPAGTATTINFTVVHNAYAARNSDQSFSQSLVAGNGNTYVIASSWGATGRGPAENYRNVISSQRSVGAGDTSEPLLGSTLALVGAQWMAQADQAGLVVGQLANSIALVHHRIGIIGYANNVYVDLPANMFSTVSKAGDLAMERAGFLSWSMHHSILESTTVQQTTGVPAVSTTQLIDLATIAGQRIYNATASRFATYVQPNLVNCANEIPAFNAAMAAGRRVITPARCDIAENKWSGAGYFVVGPGVVGGMISGGFAGGFSTVNQSAAAATPVGINSVNQVDSTGLAKVAVGAAIQVAGVVTGPRHYIKRVGAGNIDEVVNVAVCIASSPGFVGTTRFGMTMNGVNYEVGSYVLPMGDINLKTNHPDDDRHRW
;
A
#
# COMPACT_ATOMS: atom_id res chain seq x y z
N MET A 1 15.53 11.81 -41.51
CA MET A 1 15.07 12.71 -40.43
C MET A 1 13.63 12.35 -40.08
N ARG A 2 13.36 11.89 -38.85
CA ARG A 2 12.00 11.62 -38.35
C ARG A 2 11.68 12.61 -37.23
N LEU A 3 10.49 13.19 -37.27
CA LEU A 3 9.99 14.14 -36.28
C LEU A 3 9.42 13.40 -35.07
N TYR A 4 9.71 13.92 -33.87
CA TYR A 4 9.12 13.46 -32.62
C TYR A 4 7.60 13.72 -32.60
N LYS A 5 6.83 12.73 -32.17
CA LYS A 5 5.44 12.90 -31.69
C LYS A 5 5.39 12.49 -30.23
N GLY A 6 4.93 13.39 -29.36
CA GLY A 6 4.71 13.07 -27.95
C GLY A 6 3.53 12.12 -27.78
N ALA A 7 3.69 11.10 -26.93
CA ALA A 7 2.66 10.14 -26.59
C ALA A 7 2.01 10.49 -25.24
N GLN A 8 0.68 10.43 -25.17
CA GLN A 8 -0.07 10.50 -23.92
C GLN A 8 -0.38 9.07 -23.45
N LEU A 9 0.12 8.70 -22.27
CA LEU A 9 -0.05 7.36 -21.68
C LEU A 9 -1.06 7.42 -20.52
N ILE A 10 -2.16 6.66 -20.63
CA ILE A 10 -3.15 6.43 -19.56
C ILE A 10 -3.69 4.99 -19.72
N GLY A 11 -3.52 4.11 -18.73
CA GLY A 11 -3.80 2.67 -18.83
C GLY A 11 -4.89 2.13 -17.88
N ILE A 12 -5.33 0.88 -18.11
CA ILE A 12 -6.27 0.10 -17.28
C ILE A 12 -5.89 -1.41 -17.32
N TRP A 13 -6.23 -2.16 -16.26
CA TRP A 13 -5.80 -3.56 -16.02
C TRP A 13 -6.88 -4.65 -16.16
N PHE A 14 -6.42 -5.90 -16.06
CA PHE A 14 -7.18 -7.16 -16.14
C PHE A 14 -7.80 -7.59 -14.79
N ALA A 15 -8.96 -8.25 -14.83
CA ALA A 15 -9.45 -9.14 -13.78
C ALA A 15 -10.33 -10.26 -14.38
N LEU A 16 -10.27 -11.48 -13.85
CA LEU A 16 -11.15 -12.59 -14.26
C LEU A 16 -11.82 -13.21 -13.02
N PHE A 17 -13.12 -12.94 -12.90
CA PHE A 17 -14.07 -13.35 -11.84
C PHE A 17 -13.71 -12.93 -10.39
N SER A 18 -14.53 -12.16 -9.66
CA SER A 18 -15.93 -11.76 -9.88
C SER A 18 -16.23 -10.28 -9.55
N ALA A 19 -16.81 -9.58 -10.54
CA ALA A 19 -17.74 -8.44 -10.45
C ALA A 19 -17.43 -7.20 -9.56
N ASN A 20 -17.43 -6.04 -10.25
CA ASN A 20 -17.64 -4.66 -9.73
C ASN A 20 -16.43 -4.06 -8.97
N ALA A 21 -16.06 -2.78 -9.11
CA ALA A 21 -16.40 -1.69 -10.04
C ALA A 21 -15.32 -0.58 -9.98
N SER A 22 -15.26 0.36 -10.94
CA SER A 22 -14.48 1.62 -10.83
C SER A 22 -15.00 2.74 -11.76
N VAL A 23 -14.74 4.01 -11.39
CA VAL A 23 -15.29 5.24 -11.99
C VAL A 23 -14.20 6.10 -12.67
N VAL A 24 -14.60 7.00 -13.56
CA VAL A 24 -13.77 7.85 -14.45
C VAL A 24 -13.65 9.30 -13.94
N ALA A 25 -12.60 10.02 -14.34
CA ALA A 25 -12.47 11.47 -14.20
C ALA A 25 -12.32 12.20 -15.55
N GLN A 26 -12.85 13.43 -15.65
CA GLN A 26 -12.85 14.28 -16.85
C GLN A 26 -11.80 15.40 -16.82
N ILE A 27 -11.43 15.88 -18.01
CA ILE A 27 -10.56 17.03 -18.29
C ILE A 27 -11.40 18.19 -18.85
N ALA A 28 -11.04 19.43 -18.54
CA ALA A 28 -11.66 20.64 -19.10
C ALA A 28 -10.92 21.14 -20.37
N ILE A 29 -11.65 21.69 -21.33
CA ILE A 29 -11.13 22.24 -22.60
C ILE A 29 -11.53 23.72 -22.71
N ALA A 30 -10.65 24.57 -23.25
CA ALA A 30 -10.93 25.95 -23.66
C ALA A 30 -10.61 26.16 -25.16
N VAL A 31 -11.35 27.06 -25.82
CA VAL A 31 -11.47 27.26 -27.28
C VAL A 31 -11.87 28.74 -27.51
N ASP A 32 -11.35 29.55 -28.45
CA ASP A 32 -10.31 29.42 -29.49
C ASP A 32 -9.60 30.80 -29.67
N GLY A 33 -8.70 30.93 -30.65
CA GLY A 33 -8.64 32.16 -31.46
C GLY A 33 -7.28 32.84 -31.68
N ALA A 34 -6.52 32.34 -32.68
CA ALA A 34 -5.57 33.03 -33.59
C ALA A 34 -4.55 34.11 -33.07
N PRO A 35 -3.30 34.13 -33.58
CA PRO A 35 -2.24 35.00 -33.08
C PRO A 35 -2.32 36.47 -33.55
N LYS A 36 -1.97 37.42 -32.68
CA LYS A 36 -1.64 38.81 -33.04
C LYS A 36 -0.31 39.25 -32.40
N THR A 37 0.57 39.81 -33.22
CA THR A 37 1.93 40.26 -32.85
C THR A 37 1.99 41.79 -32.83
N ILE A 38 2.16 42.42 -31.66
CA ILE A 38 2.45 43.85 -31.45
C ILE A 38 3.37 43.94 -30.20
N PRO A 39 4.38 44.85 -30.10
CA PRO A 39 5.70 44.49 -29.57
C PRO A 39 5.99 44.87 -28.11
N LEU A 40 7.13 44.36 -27.60
CA LEU A 40 7.72 44.78 -26.33
C LEU A 40 8.00 46.29 -26.30
N VAL A 41 7.47 46.98 -25.29
CA VAL A 41 7.91 48.31 -24.88
C VAL A 41 8.47 48.22 -23.46
N ASN A 42 9.67 48.75 -23.28
CA ASN A 42 10.49 48.62 -22.09
C ASN A 42 10.40 49.92 -21.28
N VAL A 43 9.82 49.90 -20.07
CA VAL A 43 9.84 51.04 -19.14
C VAL A 43 10.04 50.54 -17.70
N GLY A 44 11.14 50.97 -17.09
CA GLY A 44 11.33 50.92 -15.64
C GLY A 44 11.52 52.33 -15.07
N LYS A 45 11.36 52.47 -13.74
CA LYS A 45 11.32 53.72 -12.95
C LYS A 45 10.03 54.54 -13.19
N SER A 46 9.41 55.21 -12.21
CA SER A 46 9.62 55.41 -10.76
C SER A 46 8.30 56.02 -10.19
N VAL A 47 7.96 56.08 -8.89
CA VAL A 47 8.53 56.90 -7.80
C VAL A 47 7.79 56.55 -6.49
N ASN A 48 8.48 56.56 -5.34
CA ASN A 48 7.85 56.57 -3.99
C ASN A 48 7.41 57.99 -3.60
N ALA A 49 6.18 58.18 -3.10
CA ALA A 49 5.80 59.34 -2.30
C ALA A 49 4.57 59.08 -1.40
N ALA A 50 4.55 59.77 -0.25
CA ALA A 50 3.47 59.87 0.75
C ALA A 50 3.20 58.65 1.68
N VAL A 51 3.65 58.81 2.93
CA VAL A 51 3.28 58.02 4.12
C VAL A 51 2.79 59.00 5.20
N ASN A 52 1.83 58.56 6.03
CA ASN A 52 1.15 59.27 7.16
C ASN A 52 0.08 60.31 6.73
N ALA A 53 -1.19 60.20 7.16
CA ALA A 53 -1.58 60.22 8.58
C ALA A 53 -2.94 59.55 8.91
N GLY A 54 -2.97 58.83 10.05
CA GLY A 54 -4.11 58.78 10.99
C GLY A 54 -5.25 57.76 10.78
N GLY A 55 -5.45 56.87 11.78
CA GLY A 55 -6.80 56.43 12.19
C GLY A 55 -7.18 54.94 12.07
N ASN A 56 -6.91 54.18 13.14
CA ASN A 56 -7.57 52.93 13.61
C ASN A 56 -8.55 52.17 12.68
N GLY A 57 -8.18 50.93 12.33
CA GLY A 57 -9.09 49.87 11.88
C GLY A 57 -8.34 48.57 11.62
N LYS A 58 -8.64 47.49 12.36
CA LYS A 58 -8.02 46.18 12.17
C LYS A 58 -8.81 45.39 11.12
N ASP A 59 -8.12 44.86 10.11
CA ASP A 59 -8.18 43.46 9.65
C ASP A 59 -7.27 43.28 8.43
N GLY A 60 -6.20 42.49 8.59
CA GLY A 60 -5.14 42.36 7.59
C GLY A 60 -5.39 41.25 6.58
N LEU A 61 -5.58 41.61 5.31
CA LEU A 61 -5.36 40.66 4.22
C LEU A 61 -3.86 40.33 4.11
N PHE A 62 -3.55 39.05 3.87
CA PHE A 62 -2.19 38.56 3.66
C PHE A 62 -1.56 39.20 2.43
N GLN A 63 -0.59 40.10 2.66
CA GLN A 63 0.38 40.53 1.65
C GLN A 63 1.63 39.65 1.76
N GLN A 64 2.13 39.12 0.64
CA GLN A 64 3.39 38.36 0.61
C GLN A 64 4.55 39.28 1.07
N SER A 65 5.08 39.05 2.27
CA SER A 65 6.28 39.74 2.75
C SER A 65 7.54 39.13 2.16
N SER A 66 8.15 39.83 1.21
CA SER A 66 9.57 39.67 0.93
C SER A 66 10.42 40.28 2.07
N THR A 67 11.68 39.85 2.18
CA THR A 67 12.73 40.30 3.14
C THR A 67 12.58 39.77 4.59
N ASN A 68 13.59 39.26 5.28
CA ASN A 68 15.02 39.65 5.32
C ASN A 68 15.96 38.47 5.63
N ILE A 69 17.13 38.46 4.97
CA ILE A 69 18.28 37.62 5.35
C ILE A 69 19.18 38.44 6.29
N LEU A 70 19.56 37.88 7.44
CA LEU A 70 20.63 38.39 8.30
C LEU A 70 21.63 37.27 8.66
N PRO A 71 22.89 37.60 9.00
CA PRO A 71 24.04 36.96 8.35
C PRO A 71 24.71 35.86 9.19
N GLY A 72 25.27 34.85 8.52
CA GLY A 72 26.03 33.79 9.23
C GLY A 72 26.90 32.85 8.40
N LYS A 73 26.41 32.32 7.26
CA LYS A 73 27.22 31.43 6.38
C LYS A 73 27.06 31.77 4.90
N LYS A 74 28.17 31.58 4.17
CA LYS A 74 28.38 32.07 2.80
C LYS A 74 27.75 31.14 1.76
N VAL A 75 26.77 31.63 1.00
CA VAL A 75 26.50 31.11 -0.35
C VAL A 75 27.43 31.86 -1.31
N THR A 76 28.65 31.35 -1.48
CA THR A 76 29.54 31.81 -2.56
C THR A 76 29.00 31.26 -3.88
N LEU A 77 28.36 32.11 -4.67
CA LEU A 77 27.85 31.74 -6.00
C LEU A 77 29.03 31.58 -6.96
N THR A 78 29.17 30.37 -7.48
CA THR A 78 30.05 29.98 -8.59
C THR A 78 29.17 29.20 -9.59
N PRO A 79 29.47 29.13 -10.90
CA PRO A 79 28.61 28.41 -11.84
C PRO A 79 28.52 26.90 -11.51
N GLY A 80 27.32 26.32 -11.57
CA GLY A 80 27.06 24.87 -11.41
C GLY A 80 26.17 24.43 -10.23
N ARG A 81 25.59 25.34 -9.43
CA ARG A 81 24.76 25.00 -8.25
C ARG A 81 23.29 25.36 -8.45
N PHE A 82 22.40 24.43 -8.10
CA PHE A 82 20.96 24.60 -8.20
C PHE A 82 20.36 25.06 -6.87
N ALA A 83 19.44 26.03 -6.92
CA ALA A 83 18.74 26.51 -5.74
C ALA A 83 17.51 25.65 -5.45
N LEU A 84 17.47 25.05 -4.26
CA LEU A 84 16.25 24.47 -3.70
C LEU A 84 15.46 25.59 -3.01
N LEU A 85 14.18 25.74 -3.34
CA LEU A 85 13.26 26.57 -2.56
C LEU A 85 12.84 25.76 -1.32
N SER A 86 13.52 25.98 -0.19
CA SER A 86 13.07 25.44 1.09
C SER A 86 11.87 26.23 1.62
N SER A 87 10.94 25.54 2.27
CA SER A 87 9.80 26.15 2.96
C SER A 87 10.22 26.71 4.33
N SER A 88 11.09 27.73 4.34
CA SER A 88 11.60 28.33 5.56
C SER A 88 10.58 29.29 6.21
N ALA A 89 9.53 28.74 6.84
CA ALA A 89 8.62 29.50 7.69
C ALA A 89 7.84 28.65 8.71
N ASP A 90 8.48 27.67 9.35
CA ASP A 90 7.97 27.13 10.63
C ASP A 90 8.86 27.61 11.78
N SER A 91 8.24 28.33 12.71
CA SER A 91 8.85 28.68 13.99
C SER A 91 9.17 27.40 14.77
N PRO A 92 10.22 27.37 15.62
CA PRO A 92 10.46 26.23 16.49
C PRO A 92 9.28 26.05 17.46
N ILE A 93 8.38 25.09 17.18
CA ILE A 93 7.31 24.70 18.09
C ILE A 93 7.93 23.91 19.24
N THR A 94 8.38 24.65 20.25
CA THR A 94 8.58 24.13 21.60
C THR A 94 7.21 23.97 22.23
N GLY A 95 6.62 22.78 22.15
CA GLY A 95 5.25 22.56 22.63
C GLY A 95 4.84 21.10 22.74
N ASP A 96 3.91 20.88 23.67
CA ASP A 96 3.15 19.65 23.92
C ASP A 96 2.63 18.99 22.62
N PRO A 97 2.53 17.64 22.54
CA PRO A 97 1.78 16.95 21.49
C PRO A 97 0.42 17.57 21.11
N GLU A 98 -0.30 18.19 22.05
CA GLU A 98 -1.56 18.90 21.77
C GLU A 98 -1.37 20.19 20.96
N ALA A 99 -0.26 20.92 21.15
CA ALA A 99 0.07 22.08 20.33
C ALA A 99 0.38 21.68 18.87
N GLN A 100 0.94 20.47 18.68
CA GLN A 100 1.25 19.93 17.35
C GLN A 100 -0.01 19.66 16.51
N ALA A 101 -1.16 19.39 17.15
CA ALA A 101 -2.42 19.15 16.45
C ALA A 101 -2.92 20.35 15.63
N SER A 102 -2.49 21.57 15.98
CA SER A 102 -2.91 22.81 15.31
C SER A 102 -2.37 23.00 13.87
N GLN A 103 -1.35 22.21 13.48
CA GLN A 103 -0.74 22.27 12.13
C GLN A 103 -1.03 21.02 11.27
N MET A 104 -1.78 20.04 11.77
CA MET A 104 -1.99 18.76 11.09
C MET A 104 -3.03 18.85 9.97
N GLN A 105 -2.92 17.99 8.94
CA GLN A 105 -3.90 17.96 7.88
C GLN A 105 -5.27 17.43 8.36
N SER A 106 -6.28 18.29 8.39
CA SER A 106 -7.68 17.91 8.56
C SER A 106 -8.32 17.52 7.21
N GLY A 107 -8.14 16.26 6.83
CA GLY A 107 -8.94 15.63 5.77
C GLY A 107 -10.42 15.54 6.16
N PRO A 108 -11.35 15.36 5.21
CA PRO A 108 -12.68 14.87 5.58
C PRO A 108 -12.53 13.47 6.21
N PRO A 109 -13.40 13.08 7.16
CA PRO A 109 -13.39 11.71 7.68
C PRO A 109 -13.48 10.74 6.50
N SER A 110 -12.69 9.66 6.54
CA SER A 110 -12.59 8.65 5.47
C SER A 110 -12.03 9.17 4.14
N SER A 111 -10.76 9.59 4.13
CA SER A 111 -10.12 10.10 2.91
C SER A 111 -8.66 9.68 2.68
N THR A 112 -8.34 9.60 1.39
CA THR A 112 -6.99 9.57 0.88
C THR A 112 -6.49 11.00 0.65
N LEU A 113 -5.36 11.33 1.25
CA LEU A 113 -4.71 12.63 1.22
C LEU A 113 -3.37 12.55 0.47
N ARG A 114 -3.13 13.53 -0.39
CA ARG A 114 -1.84 13.71 -1.06
C ARG A 114 -0.93 14.52 -0.15
N ALA A 115 0.12 13.89 0.34
CA ALA A 115 1.23 14.63 0.92
C ALA A 115 1.92 15.42 -0.20
N ASP A 116 2.06 16.74 -0.01
CA ASP A 116 2.86 17.59 -0.89
C ASP A 116 4.09 18.07 -0.09
N MET A 117 5.10 17.21 -0.06
CA MET A 117 6.35 17.43 0.69
C MET A 117 7.36 18.22 -0.18
N PRO A 118 7.98 19.30 0.30
CA PRO A 118 9.00 20.04 -0.42
C PRO A 118 10.40 19.40 -0.29
N PRO A 119 11.37 19.74 -1.14
CA PRO A 119 12.78 19.41 -0.88
C PRO A 119 13.27 20.07 0.42
N VAL A 120 13.90 19.27 1.27
CA VAL A 120 14.37 19.68 2.61
C VAL A 120 15.90 19.70 2.68
N SER A 121 16.49 20.71 3.33
CA SER A 121 17.94 20.71 3.56
C SER A 121 18.34 19.85 4.75
N ALA A 122 19.55 19.29 4.71
CA ALA A 122 20.09 18.52 5.83
C ALA A 122 20.15 19.30 7.15
N GLU A 123 20.38 20.62 7.10
CA GLU A 123 20.36 21.46 8.29
C GLU A 123 18.93 21.61 8.85
N ASP A 124 17.94 21.88 7.99
CA ASP A 124 16.55 22.03 8.42
C ASP A 124 16.01 20.73 9.02
N SER A 125 16.28 19.58 8.39
CA SER A 125 15.89 18.27 8.92
C SER A 125 16.57 17.97 10.25
N GLN A 126 17.87 18.28 10.41
CA GLN A 126 18.56 18.07 11.69
C GLN A 126 18.02 18.96 12.81
N ARG A 127 17.75 20.24 12.54
CA ARG A 127 17.10 21.13 13.52
C ARG A 127 15.68 20.64 13.86
N ALA A 128 14.92 20.18 12.86
CA ALA A 128 13.57 19.65 13.05
C ALA A 128 13.52 18.32 13.81
N ARG A 129 14.54 17.47 13.71
CA ARG A 129 14.66 16.22 14.50
C ARG A 129 15.18 16.48 15.91
N ALA A 130 16.07 17.45 16.08
CA ALA A 130 16.60 17.85 17.39
C ALA A 130 15.55 18.52 18.30
N SER A 131 14.48 19.09 17.74
CA SER A 131 13.37 19.68 18.50
C SER A 131 12.25 18.70 18.88
N ARG A 132 12.35 17.41 18.50
CA ARG A 132 11.30 16.42 18.80
C ARG A 132 11.28 16.06 20.29
N VAL A 133 10.10 16.17 20.89
CA VAL A 133 9.81 15.77 22.27
C VAL A 133 8.87 14.58 22.23
N PHE A 134 9.16 13.56 23.05
CA PHE A 134 8.39 12.32 23.12
C PHE A 134 7.69 12.20 24.49
N PRO A 135 6.51 11.58 24.55
CA PRO A 135 5.86 11.31 25.83
C PRO A 135 6.69 10.33 26.65
N ALA A 136 6.73 10.51 27.97
CA ALA A 136 7.48 9.64 28.88
C ALA A 136 6.99 8.17 28.90
N HIS A 137 5.80 7.91 28.34
CA HIS A 137 5.17 6.59 28.20
C HIS A 137 5.18 6.08 26.74
N LEU A 138 6.09 6.58 25.90
CA LEU A 138 6.27 6.06 24.53
C LEU A 138 6.55 4.56 24.57
N ASN A 139 5.73 3.76 23.88
CA ASN A 139 5.87 2.33 23.80
C ASN A 139 6.63 1.92 22.53
N GLU A 140 7.87 1.46 22.70
CA GLU A 140 8.75 0.95 21.63
C GLU A 140 8.63 -0.58 21.43
N GLY A 141 7.49 -1.17 21.80
CA GLY A 141 7.12 -2.55 21.50
C GLY A 141 7.00 -3.47 22.71
N ALA A 142 7.18 -2.93 23.91
CA ALA A 142 7.10 -3.68 25.17
C ALA A 142 5.65 -4.02 25.54
N SER A 143 5.39 -5.31 25.77
CA SER A 143 4.21 -5.78 26.49
C SER A 143 4.45 -5.63 28.00
N ILE A 144 3.63 -4.83 28.70
CA ILE A 144 3.69 -4.73 30.17
C ILE A 144 2.89 -5.90 30.77
N GLY A 145 3.45 -7.12 30.60
CA GLY A 145 2.85 -8.39 31.01
C GLY A 145 3.80 -9.56 30.70
N PRO A 146 3.60 -10.74 31.30
CA PRO A 146 4.51 -11.87 31.13
C PRO A 146 4.54 -12.34 29.68
N ALA A 147 5.73 -12.33 29.07
CA ALA A 147 5.92 -12.70 27.67
C ALA A 147 5.54 -14.17 27.42
N SER A 148 4.49 -14.38 26.64
CA SER A 148 4.15 -15.69 26.06
C SER A 148 4.99 -15.92 24.82
N ASP A 149 6.04 -16.74 24.95
CA ASP A 149 6.95 -17.13 23.86
C ASP A 149 6.19 -17.89 22.75
N SER A 150 5.97 -17.23 21.60
CA SER A 150 5.22 -17.78 20.47
C SER A 150 6.14 -18.54 19.50
N GLY A 151 6.39 -19.80 19.85
CA GLY A 151 7.42 -20.64 19.21
C GLY A 151 7.26 -20.95 17.72
N HIS A 152 8.43 -21.09 17.08
CA HIS A 152 8.77 -21.82 15.84
C HIS A 152 7.70 -22.03 14.76
N LEU A 153 7.87 -21.34 13.62
CA LEU A 153 7.08 -21.56 12.40
C LEU A 153 8.00 -21.89 11.20
N LYS A 154 7.83 -23.09 10.64
CA LYS A 154 8.41 -23.47 9.33
C LYS A 154 7.39 -23.18 8.23
N ALA A 155 7.81 -22.51 7.16
CA ALA A 155 6.94 -22.17 6.04
C ALA A 155 7.28 -22.97 4.77
N SER A 156 6.24 -23.41 4.05
CA SER A 156 6.32 -23.84 2.65
C SER A 156 5.24 -23.11 1.85
N GLY A 157 5.49 -22.85 0.56
CA GLY A 157 4.92 -21.69 -0.13
C GLY A 157 3.81 -21.95 -1.16
N ILE A 158 3.33 -20.84 -1.72
CA ILE A 158 2.64 -20.75 -3.03
C ILE A 158 3.20 -19.52 -3.77
N THR A 159 3.34 -19.67 -5.09
CA THR A 159 4.04 -18.80 -6.05
C THR A 159 3.24 -17.56 -6.48
N GLY A 160 3.95 -16.48 -6.81
CA GLY A 160 3.37 -15.25 -7.37
C GLY A 160 4.12 -13.96 -7.01
N ASP A 161 5.08 -14.06 -6.11
CA ASP A 161 6.09 -13.05 -5.76
C ASP A 161 7.45 -13.77 -5.93
N THR A 162 8.41 -13.14 -6.61
CA THR A 162 9.72 -13.75 -6.91
C THR A 162 10.76 -13.55 -5.82
N ASN A 163 10.49 -12.73 -4.81
CA ASN A 163 11.40 -12.49 -3.71
C ASN A 163 11.28 -13.56 -2.62
N ALA A 164 12.39 -13.90 -1.95
CA ALA A 164 12.39 -14.94 -0.93
C ALA A 164 11.50 -14.55 0.27
N ARG A 165 10.77 -15.51 0.83
CA ARG A 165 10.01 -15.28 2.08
C ARG A 165 10.97 -15.25 3.26
N GLY A 166 11.04 -14.12 3.97
CA GLY A 166 11.68 -14.09 5.28
C GLY A 166 10.85 -14.80 6.36
N PRO A 167 11.48 -15.40 7.39
CA PRO A 167 10.76 -15.98 8.51
C PRO A 167 10.32 -14.90 9.50
N ALA A 168 9.24 -15.16 10.25
CA ALA A 168 8.67 -14.23 11.23
C ALA A 168 9.53 -14.04 12.52
N SER A 169 10.78 -14.51 12.53
CA SER A 169 11.73 -14.38 13.63
C SER A 169 13.12 -14.05 13.08
N ILE A 170 13.69 -12.94 13.56
CA ILE A 170 15.03 -12.47 13.19
C ILE A 170 16.10 -13.50 13.59
N THR A 171 15.95 -14.16 14.75
CA THR A 171 16.87 -15.21 15.21
C THR A 171 16.87 -16.43 14.28
N GLU A 172 15.68 -16.85 13.81
CA GLU A 172 15.59 -17.95 12.84
C GLU A 172 16.11 -17.56 11.46
N LEU A 173 15.95 -16.29 11.05
CA LEU A 173 16.57 -15.76 9.83
C LEU A 173 18.10 -15.79 9.93
N ALA A 174 18.68 -15.22 10.99
CA ALA A 174 20.11 -15.26 11.25
C ALA A 174 20.67 -16.70 11.23
N ARG A 175 20.00 -17.63 11.93
CA ARG A 175 20.35 -19.05 11.95
C ARG A 175 20.27 -19.70 10.56
N SER A 176 19.26 -19.35 9.75
CA SER A 176 19.14 -19.84 8.37
C SER A 176 20.24 -19.30 7.45
N LEU A 177 20.70 -18.08 7.71
CA LEU A 177 21.86 -17.43 7.09
C LEU A 177 23.19 -17.83 7.75
N ARG A 178 23.18 -18.92 8.53
CA ARG A 178 24.34 -19.54 9.19
C ARG A 178 25.11 -18.61 10.13
N ASN A 179 24.44 -17.58 10.67
CA ASN A 179 25.04 -16.52 11.49
C ASN A 179 26.23 -15.82 10.79
N ASN A 180 26.26 -15.81 9.46
CA ASN A 180 27.39 -15.33 8.67
C ASN A 180 27.14 -13.89 8.18
N PRO A 181 28.07 -12.93 8.42
CA PRO A 181 27.84 -11.52 8.09
C PRO A 181 27.69 -11.26 6.59
N ASP A 182 28.35 -12.04 5.73
CA ASP A 182 28.24 -11.90 4.27
C ASP A 182 26.88 -12.41 3.78
N LEU A 183 26.43 -13.58 4.24
CA LEU A 183 25.08 -14.08 3.92
C LEU A 183 23.98 -13.16 4.45
N ILE A 184 24.19 -12.51 5.60
CA ILE A 184 23.29 -11.49 6.15
C ILE A 184 23.24 -10.26 5.23
N TYR A 185 24.39 -9.69 4.86
CA TYR A 185 24.45 -8.55 3.96
C TYR A 185 23.82 -8.86 2.59
N GLN A 186 24.19 -9.99 1.99
CA GLN A 186 23.65 -10.46 0.71
C GLN A 186 22.14 -10.69 0.78
N TYR A 187 21.62 -11.27 1.88
CA TYR A 187 20.19 -11.46 2.07
C TYR A 187 19.45 -10.12 2.07
N VAL A 188 19.85 -9.19 2.96
CA VAL A 188 19.16 -7.90 3.08
C VAL A 188 19.26 -7.10 1.78
N ARG A 189 20.46 -7.00 1.21
CA ARG A 189 20.66 -6.22 -0.03
C ARG A 189 19.87 -6.79 -1.20
N ASN A 190 19.81 -8.11 -1.37
CA ASN A 190 19.23 -8.71 -2.58
C ASN A 190 17.72 -8.99 -2.46
N ASN A 191 17.15 -9.11 -1.25
CA ASN A 191 15.74 -9.46 -1.05
C ASN A 191 14.88 -8.31 -0.54
N VAL A 192 15.47 -7.22 -0.01
CA VAL A 192 14.71 -6.06 0.48
C VAL A 192 14.86 -4.89 -0.48
N GLU A 193 13.79 -4.55 -1.20
CA GLU A 193 13.74 -3.39 -2.10
C GLU A 193 13.92 -2.07 -1.32
N TYR A 194 14.63 -1.12 -1.92
CA TYR A 194 14.81 0.21 -1.37
C TYR A 194 13.56 1.08 -1.61
N TYR A 195 13.06 1.63 -0.51
CA TYR A 195 11.93 2.54 -0.49
C TYR A 195 12.42 3.94 -0.13
N PRO A 196 12.33 4.94 -1.04
CA PRO A 196 13.00 6.23 -0.89
C PRO A 196 12.22 7.18 0.01
N ILE A 197 12.16 6.84 1.30
CA ILE A 197 11.64 7.66 2.39
C ILE A 197 12.72 7.73 3.50
N PHE A 198 12.81 8.89 4.15
CA PHE A 198 13.74 9.10 5.26
C PHE A 198 13.18 8.61 6.61
N GLY A 199 14.09 8.20 7.51
CA GLY A 199 13.74 7.59 8.80
C GLY A 199 13.33 6.11 8.70
N VAL A 200 13.08 5.53 9.87
CA VAL A 200 12.45 4.20 10.03
C VAL A 200 11.00 4.32 9.58
N GLN A 201 10.45 3.28 8.97
CA GLN A 201 9.01 3.15 8.74
C GLN A 201 8.45 1.97 9.52
N LYS A 202 9.11 0.81 9.41
CA LYS A 202 8.54 -0.48 9.79
C LYS A 202 9.51 -1.40 10.54
N GLY A 203 10.77 -0.97 10.70
CA GLY A 203 11.80 -1.70 11.43
C GLY A 203 12.23 -3.01 10.74
N ALA A 204 12.99 -3.84 11.45
CA ALA A 204 13.52 -5.09 10.92
C ALA A 204 12.41 -6.07 10.51
N LEU A 205 11.44 -6.34 11.40
CA LEU A 205 10.34 -7.26 11.12
C LEU A 205 9.55 -6.81 9.89
N GLY A 206 9.20 -5.53 9.78
CA GLY A 206 8.49 -5.00 8.62
C GLY A 206 9.28 -5.13 7.31
N ALA A 207 10.58 -4.84 7.33
CA ALA A 207 11.45 -4.99 6.15
C ALA A 207 11.48 -6.44 5.64
N VAL A 208 11.47 -7.42 6.56
CA VAL A 208 11.43 -8.87 6.26
C VAL A 208 10.05 -9.31 5.76
N LEU A 209 8.96 -8.80 6.33
CA LEU A 209 7.60 -9.15 5.91
C LEU A 209 7.26 -8.58 4.54
N ASP A 210 7.65 -7.34 4.25
CA ASP A 210 7.29 -6.68 3.00
C ASP A 210 8.29 -6.90 1.86
N ASN A 211 9.48 -7.43 2.17
CA ASN A 211 10.62 -7.44 1.24
C ASN A 211 10.93 -6.04 0.69
N GLN A 212 10.65 -5.00 1.48
CA GLN A 212 10.85 -3.60 1.11
C GLN A 212 10.93 -2.70 2.36
N GLY A 213 11.90 -1.79 2.39
CA GLY A 213 12.07 -0.84 3.49
C GLY A 213 13.01 0.32 3.16
N THR A 214 13.02 1.34 4.01
CA THR A 214 13.93 2.49 3.88
C THR A 214 15.38 2.07 4.14
N ALA A 215 16.33 3.01 3.95
CA ALA A 215 17.71 2.81 4.39
C ALA A 215 17.81 2.49 5.90
N HIS A 216 16.94 3.09 6.72
CA HIS A 216 16.90 2.85 8.15
C HIS A 216 16.31 1.47 8.46
N ASP A 217 15.21 1.07 7.81
CA ASP A 217 14.63 -0.28 8.02
C ASP A 217 15.62 -1.39 7.62
N GLN A 218 16.31 -1.22 6.48
CA GLN A 218 17.32 -2.18 6.00
C GLN A 218 18.58 -2.23 6.88
N ALA A 219 19.06 -1.08 7.36
CA ALA A 219 20.14 -1.03 8.33
C ALA A 219 19.73 -1.69 9.66
N THR A 220 18.49 -1.48 10.11
CA THR A 220 17.92 -2.07 11.34
C THR A 220 17.86 -3.59 11.22
N LEU A 221 17.31 -4.11 10.12
CA LEU A 221 17.30 -5.54 9.84
C LEU A 221 18.70 -6.15 9.86
N MET A 222 19.67 -5.52 9.19
CA MET A 222 21.04 -6.03 9.18
C MET A 222 21.70 -5.98 10.56
N VAL A 223 21.52 -4.90 11.33
CA VAL A 223 22.07 -4.78 12.70
C VAL A 223 21.46 -5.84 13.63
N GLU A 224 20.15 -6.06 13.59
CA GLU A 224 19.50 -7.08 14.41
C GLU A 224 19.95 -8.50 14.04
N LEU A 225 20.08 -8.82 12.74
CA LEU A 225 20.60 -10.11 12.28
C LEU A 225 22.04 -10.37 12.72
N LEU A 226 22.90 -9.34 12.65
CA LEU A 226 24.28 -9.42 13.13
C LEU A 226 24.33 -9.61 14.65
N ARG A 227 23.55 -8.85 15.42
CA ARG A 227 23.47 -8.99 16.89
C ARG A 227 22.94 -10.36 17.31
N ALA A 228 21.90 -10.87 16.64
CA ALA A 228 21.40 -12.24 16.84
C ALA A 228 22.44 -13.32 16.47
N SER A 229 23.41 -12.98 15.62
CA SER A 229 24.56 -13.82 15.27
C SER A 229 25.75 -13.69 16.24
N GLY A 230 25.65 -12.86 17.29
CA GLY A 230 26.74 -12.58 18.24
C GLY A 230 27.78 -11.58 17.72
N ILE A 231 27.49 -10.84 16.66
CA ILE A 231 28.39 -9.88 16.02
C ILE A 231 28.10 -8.47 16.54
N GLU A 232 29.13 -7.76 17.03
CA GLU A 232 29.02 -6.35 17.42
C GLU A 232 28.67 -5.50 16.18
N ALA A 233 27.53 -4.82 16.22
CA ALA A 233 27.04 -3.98 15.13
C ALA A 233 26.39 -2.68 15.63
N ALA A 234 26.60 -1.60 14.89
CA ALA A 234 26.14 -0.24 15.15
C ALA A 234 25.69 0.45 13.86
N TYR A 235 24.97 1.57 14.00
CA TYR A 235 24.53 2.40 12.89
C TYR A 235 25.47 3.59 12.68
N ILE A 236 25.71 3.98 11.44
CA ILE A 236 26.43 5.20 11.08
C ILE A 236 25.51 6.09 10.25
N ARG A 237 25.25 7.30 10.74
CA ARG A 237 24.52 8.35 10.04
C ARG A 237 25.52 9.39 9.52
N GLY A 238 25.51 9.66 8.22
CA GLY A 238 26.40 10.63 7.60
C GLY A 238 25.82 11.18 6.30
N ALA A 239 26.71 11.62 5.40
CA ALA A 239 26.33 12.01 4.06
C ALA A 239 26.93 11.08 3.01
N ILE A 240 26.19 10.85 1.94
CA ILE A 240 26.68 10.20 0.71
C ILE A 240 26.57 11.20 -0.43
N ASN A 241 27.48 11.14 -1.41
CA ASN A 241 27.42 11.93 -2.63
C ASN A 241 27.32 11.00 -3.84
N LEU A 242 26.20 11.08 -4.54
CA LEU A 242 25.86 10.22 -5.66
C LEU A 242 26.03 10.98 -6.98
N ASP A 243 26.60 10.35 -7.99
CA ASP A 243 26.56 10.85 -9.37
C ASP A 243 25.21 10.54 -10.05
N ALA A 244 24.99 11.10 -11.25
CA ALA A 244 23.76 10.89 -12.00
C ALA A 244 23.48 9.41 -12.34
N ASN A 245 24.50 8.61 -12.66
CA ASN A 245 24.31 7.19 -12.98
C ASN A 245 23.92 6.39 -11.73
N GLN A 246 24.50 6.71 -10.57
CA GLN A 246 24.16 6.11 -9.29
C GLN A 246 22.72 6.45 -8.87
N VAL A 247 22.28 7.71 -9.06
CA VAL A 247 20.89 8.10 -8.80
C VAL A 247 19.92 7.37 -9.74
N GLU A 248 20.21 7.35 -11.04
CA GLU A 248 19.36 6.66 -12.02
C GLU A 248 19.28 5.15 -11.73
N SER A 249 20.42 4.49 -11.52
CA SER A 249 20.51 3.06 -11.25
C SER A 249 19.84 2.63 -9.94
N TRP A 250 19.86 3.49 -8.91
CA TRP A 250 19.30 3.15 -7.59
C TRP A 250 17.82 3.55 -7.44
N TYR A 251 17.46 4.78 -7.84
CA TYR A 251 16.11 5.33 -7.65
C TYR A 251 15.19 5.10 -8.87
N GLY A 252 15.73 4.94 -10.08
CA GLY A 252 14.92 4.83 -11.31
C GLY A 252 14.21 6.12 -11.68
N VAL A 253 14.94 7.24 -11.63
CA VAL A 253 14.46 8.62 -11.86
C VAL A 253 15.27 9.25 -13.00
N ASP A 254 14.62 10.06 -13.83
CA ASP A 254 15.28 10.76 -14.94
C ASP A 254 16.25 11.82 -14.42
N THR A 255 17.56 11.60 -14.64
CA THR A 255 18.62 12.50 -14.21
C THR A 255 18.98 13.58 -15.23
N SER A 256 18.32 13.60 -16.40
CA SER A 256 18.37 14.75 -17.31
C SER A 256 17.67 16.00 -16.74
N ASN A 257 16.90 15.83 -15.65
CA ASN A 257 16.22 16.90 -14.93
C ASN A 257 16.50 16.81 -13.41
N ALA A 258 17.44 17.62 -12.92
CA ALA A 258 17.76 17.72 -11.49
C ALA A 258 16.55 18.10 -10.61
N CYS A 259 15.52 18.77 -11.13
CA CYS A 259 14.29 19.01 -10.37
C CYS A 259 13.41 17.78 -10.22
N ALA A 260 13.45 16.81 -11.14
CA ALA A 260 12.76 15.53 -10.96
C ALA A 260 13.40 14.76 -9.78
N VAL A 261 14.73 14.70 -9.74
CA VAL A 261 15.50 14.12 -8.62
C VAL A 261 15.18 14.85 -7.31
N ALA A 262 15.25 16.19 -7.28
CA ALA A 262 14.92 16.97 -6.09
C ALA A 262 13.47 16.77 -5.61
N ASN A 263 12.51 16.62 -6.53
CA ASN A 263 11.11 16.35 -6.18
C ASN A 263 10.93 14.94 -5.57
N VAL A 264 11.63 13.91 -6.09
CA VAL A 264 11.61 12.55 -5.49
C VAL A 264 12.21 12.56 -4.09
N LEU A 265 13.38 13.17 -3.91
CA LEU A 265 14.01 13.30 -2.58
C LEU A 265 13.12 14.10 -1.61
N GLY A 266 12.48 15.18 -2.08
CA GLY A 266 11.51 15.95 -1.31
C GLY A 266 10.26 15.14 -0.92
N LYS A 267 9.67 14.36 -1.84
CA LYS A 267 8.54 13.46 -1.51
C LYS A 267 8.91 12.34 -0.54
N GLY A 268 10.19 12.00 -0.44
CA GLY A 268 10.72 11.11 0.59
C GLY A 268 11.17 11.79 1.89
N GLU A 269 11.16 13.13 1.95
CA GLU A 269 11.83 13.95 2.99
C GLU A 269 13.30 13.56 3.22
N ILE A 270 13.98 13.09 2.16
CA ILE A 270 15.41 12.73 2.18
C ILE A 270 16.23 14.03 2.25
N PRO A 271 16.99 14.29 3.32
CA PRO A 271 17.62 15.59 3.51
C PRO A 271 18.79 15.83 2.55
N ILE A 272 18.75 16.95 1.83
CA ILE A 272 19.74 17.30 0.82
C ILE A 272 20.79 18.24 1.41
N TYR A 273 22.07 17.88 1.29
CA TYR A 273 23.20 18.74 1.61
C TYR A 273 23.60 19.64 0.45
N GLU A 274 23.65 19.08 -0.76
CA GLU A 274 23.99 19.80 -2.00
C GLU A 274 23.36 19.12 -3.21
N ILE A 275 22.89 19.90 -4.19
CA ILE A 275 22.52 19.39 -5.51
C ILE A 275 23.23 20.22 -6.60
N THR A 276 23.92 19.51 -7.49
CA THR A 276 24.79 20.08 -8.53
C THR A 276 24.24 19.67 -9.89
N ALA A 277 24.12 20.62 -10.81
CA ALA A 277 23.59 20.40 -12.15
C ALA A 277 24.48 21.11 -13.18
N THR A 278 24.34 20.74 -14.46
CA THR A 278 25.18 21.31 -15.53
C THR A 278 24.96 22.80 -15.75
N THR A 279 23.80 23.34 -15.34
CA THR A 279 23.44 24.76 -15.42
C THR A 279 22.74 25.19 -14.14
N ASN A 280 22.95 26.45 -13.71
CA ASN A 280 22.24 27.02 -12.57
C ASN A 280 20.73 27.12 -12.84
N GLY A 281 19.92 26.92 -11.81
CA GLY A 281 18.47 27.06 -11.87
C GLY A 281 17.84 26.98 -10.48
N ALA A 282 16.50 26.98 -10.45
CA ALA A 282 15.71 26.78 -9.25
C ALA A 282 14.58 25.77 -9.51
N CYS A 283 14.18 25.03 -8.47
CA CYS A 283 13.05 24.10 -8.53
C CYS A 283 11.83 24.66 -7.77
N PRO A 284 10.60 24.45 -8.28
CA PRO A 284 10.27 23.86 -9.58
C PRO A 284 10.51 24.85 -10.74
N GLY A 285 10.77 24.35 -11.95
CA GLY A 285 10.67 25.15 -13.19
C GLY A 285 11.90 25.22 -14.08
N SER A 286 13.07 24.74 -13.65
CA SER A 286 14.25 24.60 -14.51
C SER A 286 14.57 23.13 -14.81
N SER A 287 15.07 22.86 -16.02
CA SER A 287 15.39 21.53 -16.55
C SER A 287 16.86 21.48 -16.93
N SER A 288 17.70 20.99 -16.02
CA SER A 288 19.14 20.83 -16.24
C SER A 288 19.57 19.44 -15.78
N PRO A 289 20.42 18.73 -16.55
CA PRO A 289 20.98 17.44 -16.13
C PRO A 289 21.71 17.52 -14.79
N LEU A 290 21.45 16.53 -13.94
CA LEU A 290 22.15 16.32 -12.68
C LEU A 290 23.62 16.02 -12.94
N VAL A 291 24.50 16.54 -12.08
CA VAL A 291 25.91 16.16 -12.00
C VAL A 291 26.11 15.26 -10.78
N SER A 292 25.66 15.73 -9.61
CA SER A 292 25.71 14.96 -8.36
C SER A 292 24.70 15.48 -7.34
N VAL A 293 24.35 14.64 -6.37
CA VAL A 293 23.54 15.01 -5.20
C VAL A 293 24.13 14.43 -3.92
N ALA A 294 24.32 15.28 -2.91
CA ALA A 294 24.75 14.88 -1.58
C ALA A 294 23.53 14.83 -0.64
N VAL A 295 23.27 13.69 -0.01
CA VAL A 295 22.11 13.45 0.86
C VAL A 295 22.52 12.88 2.22
N GLU A 296 21.72 13.16 3.25
CA GLU A 296 21.85 12.50 4.55
C GLU A 296 21.37 11.05 4.46
N HIS A 297 22.18 10.12 4.98
CA HIS A 297 21.99 8.68 4.79
C HIS A 297 22.47 7.87 6.00
N ILE A 298 22.10 6.59 6.04
CA ILE A 298 22.44 5.69 7.13
C ILE A 298 22.94 4.33 6.62
N TRP A 299 23.95 3.78 7.28
CA TRP A 299 24.53 2.48 6.98
C TRP A 299 24.97 1.75 8.24
N VAL A 300 25.43 0.51 8.09
CA VAL A 300 25.83 -0.38 9.20
C VAL A 300 27.35 -0.39 9.35
N LYS A 301 27.81 -0.50 10.59
CA LYS A 301 29.19 -0.80 10.97
C LYS A 301 29.19 -2.07 11.80
N ALA A 302 30.03 -3.05 11.45
CA ALA A 302 30.07 -4.37 12.08
C ALA A 302 31.51 -4.85 12.31
N LYS A 303 31.72 -5.60 13.39
CA LYS A 303 33.05 -6.09 13.79
C LYS A 303 33.24 -7.55 13.38
N ILE A 304 34.15 -7.81 12.45
CA ILE A 304 34.41 -9.14 11.91
C ILE A 304 35.88 -9.45 12.15
N ASP A 305 36.17 -10.59 12.79
CA ASP A 305 37.52 -11.05 13.13
C ASP A 305 38.37 -10.01 13.91
N GLY A 306 37.69 -9.17 14.70
CA GLY A 306 38.27 -8.10 15.52
C GLY A 306 38.36 -6.74 14.83
N ASP A 307 38.19 -6.68 13.50
CA ASP A 307 38.29 -5.46 12.69
C ASP A 307 36.91 -4.87 12.37
N TRP A 308 36.81 -3.54 12.26
CA TRP A 308 35.55 -2.86 11.93
C TRP A 308 35.41 -2.64 10.43
N TYR A 309 34.25 -3.03 9.88
CA TYR A 309 33.86 -2.85 8.48
C TYR A 309 32.50 -2.16 8.38
N VAL A 310 32.21 -1.57 7.22
CA VAL A 310 30.94 -0.90 6.91
C VAL A 310 30.18 -1.56 5.77
N PHE A 311 28.86 -1.50 5.84
CA PHE A 311 27.93 -2.11 4.89
C PHE A 311 26.73 -1.18 4.69
N ASP A 312 26.38 -0.89 3.44
CA ASP A 312 25.12 -0.24 3.11
C ASP A 312 24.18 -1.26 2.44
N PRO A 313 23.26 -1.88 3.17
CA PRO A 313 22.33 -2.86 2.60
C PRO A 313 21.30 -2.21 1.65
N SER A 314 21.13 -0.89 1.70
CA SER A 314 20.15 -0.15 0.91
C SER A 314 20.67 0.27 -0.45
N PHE A 315 21.97 0.53 -0.59
CA PHE A 315 22.60 0.89 -1.86
C PHE A 315 22.67 -0.29 -2.84
N LYS A 316 21.87 -0.22 -3.91
CA LYS A 316 21.82 -1.27 -4.94
C LYS A 316 21.47 -0.70 -6.32
N SER A 317 22.18 -1.18 -7.33
CA SER A 317 21.85 -0.95 -8.73
C SER A 317 20.67 -1.82 -9.14
N HIS A 318 19.96 -1.38 -10.19
CA HIS A 318 18.87 -2.14 -10.78
C HIS A 318 19.00 -2.23 -12.29
N SER A 319 18.61 -3.40 -12.81
CA SER A 319 18.25 -3.59 -14.20
C SER A 319 16.80 -3.14 -14.41
N PHE A 320 16.59 -2.16 -15.29
CA PHE A 320 15.26 -1.64 -15.63
C PHE A 320 14.63 -2.39 -16.80
N LYS A 321 13.30 -2.57 -16.72
CA LYS A 321 12.49 -3.17 -17.77
C LYS A 321 11.56 -2.12 -18.37
N THR A 322 11.61 -1.95 -19.68
CA THR A 322 10.65 -1.14 -20.44
C THR A 322 9.38 -1.95 -20.66
N GLY A 323 8.24 -1.44 -20.20
CA GLY A 323 6.93 -2.04 -20.45
C GLY A 323 6.55 -2.04 -21.93
N ILE A 324 5.54 -2.83 -22.29
CA ILE A 324 4.92 -2.78 -23.62
C ILE A 324 3.97 -1.58 -23.71
N ASP A 325 3.77 -1.06 -24.92
CA ASP A 325 2.71 -0.07 -25.13
C ASP A 325 1.33 -0.74 -25.03
N LEU A 326 0.67 -0.54 -23.89
CA LEU A 326 -0.69 -1.04 -23.63
C LEU A 326 -1.77 -0.24 -24.35
N ALA A 327 -1.49 0.97 -24.85
CA ALA A 327 -2.43 1.75 -25.64
C ALA A 327 -2.35 1.42 -27.15
N ASP A 328 -1.31 0.69 -27.58
CA ASP A 328 -1.18 0.29 -28.99
C ASP A 328 -2.38 -0.58 -29.44
N PRO A 329 -2.97 -0.30 -30.62
CA PRO A 329 -4.10 -1.05 -31.16
C PRO A 329 -3.86 -2.56 -31.32
N ALA A 330 -2.62 -3.00 -31.49
CA ALA A 330 -2.24 -4.41 -31.60
C ALA A 330 -2.04 -5.10 -30.24
N THR A 331 -1.87 -4.34 -29.14
CA THR A 331 -1.71 -4.88 -27.78
C THR A 331 -3.06 -5.08 -27.10
N THR A 332 -3.84 -4.01 -26.93
CA THR A 332 -5.15 -4.06 -26.24
C THR A 332 -6.30 -3.61 -27.14
N GLY A 333 -6.05 -2.72 -28.11
CA GLY A 333 -7.12 -2.02 -28.83
C GLY A 333 -7.79 -0.90 -28.02
N TYR A 334 -7.23 -0.51 -26.86
CA TYR A 334 -7.78 0.56 -26.03
C TYR A 334 -7.72 1.92 -26.75
N ASN A 335 -8.83 2.65 -26.70
CA ASN A 335 -8.88 4.04 -27.11
C ASN A 335 -9.81 4.80 -26.15
N ALA A 336 -9.26 5.80 -25.44
CA ALA A 336 -10.01 6.54 -24.42
C ALA A 336 -11.27 7.22 -24.96
N THR A 337 -11.20 7.80 -26.16
CA THR A 337 -12.34 8.48 -26.81
C THR A 337 -13.45 7.49 -27.18
N THR A 338 -13.09 6.36 -27.81
CA THR A 338 -14.07 5.30 -28.14
C THR A 338 -14.67 4.67 -26.89
N TYR A 339 -13.84 4.35 -25.89
CA TYR A 339 -14.27 3.78 -24.63
C TYR A 339 -15.28 4.70 -23.90
N LEU A 340 -14.94 5.99 -23.75
CA LEU A 340 -15.81 6.96 -23.10
C LEU A 340 -17.10 7.19 -23.91
N GLY A 341 -17.00 7.35 -25.23
CA GLY A 341 -18.15 7.52 -26.11
C GLY A 341 -19.13 6.36 -26.05
N GLN A 342 -18.63 5.12 -25.99
CA GLN A 342 -19.42 3.90 -25.84
C GLN A 342 -20.02 3.76 -24.43
N ALA A 343 -19.30 4.19 -23.38
CA ALA A 343 -19.83 4.23 -22.03
C ALA A 343 -20.99 5.21 -21.88
N ILE A 344 -20.98 6.35 -22.57
CA ILE A 344 -22.01 7.40 -22.46
C ILE A 344 -23.10 7.34 -23.54
N THR A 345 -23.07 6.38 -24.47
CA THR A 345 -23.96 6.34 -25.66
C THR A 345 -25.45 6.38 -25.32
N THR A 346 -25.87 5.68 -24.26
CA THR A 346 -27.27 5.64 -23.79
C THR A 346 -27.58 6.66 -22.69
N SER A 347 -26.58 7.46 -22.31
CA SER A 347 -26.67 8.31 -21.13
C SER A 347 -27.27 9.68 -21.44
N THR A 348 -27.99 10.24 -20.48
CA THR A 348 -28.14 11.69 -20.42
C THR A 348 -26.98 12.23 -19.61
N ASN A 349 -26.14 13.06 -20.22
CA ASN A 349 -24.92 13.60 -19.63
C ASN A 349 -24.97 15.13 -19.65
N THR A 350 -24.79 15.75 -18.49
CA THR A 350 -24.84 17.20 -18.28
C THR A 350 -23.62 17.64 -17.45
N ALA A 351 -23.42 18.95 -17.27
CA ALA A 351 -22.35 19.44 -16.40
C ALA A 351 -22.52 19.04 -14.92
N ASP A 352 -23.77 18.86 -14.48
CA ASP A 352 -24.15 18.67 -13.07
C ASP A 352 -24.47 17.21 -12.71
N TRP A 353 -24.82 16.36 -13.68
CA TRP A 353 -25.13 14.94 -13.46
C TRP A 353 -25.10 14.10 -14.75
N VAL A 354 -24.99 12.79 -14.56
CA VAL A 354 -25.12 11.75 -15.60
C VAL A 354 -26.13 10.67 -15.17
N GLN A 355 -26.85 10.07 -16.11
CA GLN A 355 -27.84 9.01 -15.89
C GLN A 355 -27.80 8.00 -17.04
N ASN A 356 -28.12 6.72 -16.80
CA ASN A 356 -28.17 5.66 -17.82
C ASN A 356 -26.84 5.44 -18.57
N ILE A 357 -25.71 5.50 -17.84
CA ILE A 357 -24.40 5.07 -18.35
C ILE A 357 -24.50 3.62 -18.84
N SER A 358 -23.93 3.33 -20.00
CA SER A 358 -23.94 2.00 -20.62
C SER A 358 -23.02 1.03 -19.89
N ARG A 359 -23.52 0.51 -18.77
CA ARG A 359 -22.88 -0.47 -17.88
C ARG A 359 -22.52 -1.78 -18.61
N SER A 360 -23.21 -2.09 -19.71
CA SER A 360 -22.92 -3.20 -20.63
C SER A 360 -21.73 -2.89 -21.54
N ASN A 361 -21.71 -1.73 -22.22
CA ASN A 361 -20.59 -1.34 -23.09
C ASN A 361 -19.28 -1.23 -22.30
N ILE A 362 -19.32 -0.68 -21.08
CA ILE A 362 -18.16 -0.65 -20.17
C ILE A 362 -17.59 -2.07 -19.96
N ARG A 363 -18.43 -3.06 -19.59
CA ARG A 363 -17.96 -4.43 -19.38
C ARG A 363 -17.49 -5.10 -20.67
N ASN A 364 -18.21 -4.92 -21.78
CA ASN A 364 -17.86 -5.52 -23.07
C ASN A 364 -16.51 -4.99 -23.56
N ASN A 365 -16.26 -3.69 -23.43
CA ASN A 365 -15.00 -3.06 -23.78
C ASN A 365 -13.84 -3.56 -22.91
N LEU A 366 -13.99 -3.53 -21.58
CA LEU A 366 -12.96 -4.05 -20.67
C LEU A 366 -12.66 -5.53 -20.92
N THR A 367 -13.69 -6.35 -21.16
CA THR A 367 -13.55 -7.78 -21.52
C THR A 367 -12.83 -7.97 -22.86
N THR A 368 -13.06 -7.07 -23.83
CA THR A 368 -12.39 -7.09 -25.14
C THR A 368 -10.92 -6.71 -25.00
N TYR A 369 -10.60 -5.61 -24.33
CA TYR A 369 -9.22 -5.16 -24.12
C TYR A 369 -8.40 -6.19 -23.34
N ALA A 370 -9.02 -6.81 -22.33
CA ALA A 370 -8.47 -7.95 -21.61
C ALA A 370 -8.22 -9.15 -22.56
N SER A 371 -9.23 -9.60 -23.32
CA SER A 371 -9.09 -10.73 -24.24
C SER A 371 -7.99 -10.50 -25.29
N ASN A 372 -7.86 -9.27 -25.80
CA ASN A 372 -6.79 -8.85 -26.69
C ASN A 372 -5.42 -8.95 -26.01
N LEU A 373 -5.26 -8.36 -24.81
CA LEU A 373 -4.00 -8.40 -24.07
C LEU A 373 -3.57 -9.83 -23.73
N ALA A 374 -4.47 -10.69 -23.27
CA ALA A 374 -4.14 -12.09 -23.00
C ALA A 374 -3.75 -12.86 -24.27
N THR A 375 -4.35 -12.52 -25.41
CA THR A 375 -3.98 -13.11 -26.71
C THR A 375 -2.60 -12.61 -27.15
N TYR A 376 -2.31 -11.32 -27.02
CA TYR A 376 -1.01 -10.72 -27.28
C TYR A 376 0.08 -11.36 -26.41
N LEU A 377 -0.15 -11.44 -25.10
CA LEU A 377 0.83 -11.98 -24.15
C LEU A 377 1.12 -13.46 -24.41
N ARG A 378 0.11 -14.30 -24.61
CA ARG A 378 0.31 -15.72 -24.98
C ARG A 378 1.09 -15.91 -26.28
N LYS A 379 0.90 -15.01 -27.26
CA LYS A 379 1.54 -15.12 -28.58
C LYS A 379 2.97 -14.58 -28.62
N TYR A 380 3.24 -13.45 -27.97
CA TYR A 380 4.51 -12.71 -28.12
C TYR A 380 5.35 -12.62 -26.84
N LYS A 381 4.76 -12.94 -25.68
CA LYS A 381 5.37 -12.78 -24.34
C LYS A 381 5.04 -13.98 -23.39
N PRO A 382 5.12 -15.25 -23.84
CA PRO A 382 4.60 -16.39 -23.08
C PRO A 382 5.32 -16.66 -21.75
N SER A 383 6.53 -16.15 -21.56
CA SER A 383 7.35 -16.26 -20.34
C SER A 383 7.59 -14.92 -19.63
N ALA A 384 6.84 -13.88 -19.98
CA ALA A 384 7.03 -12.55 -19.41
C ALA A 384 6.55 -12.46 -17.95
N THR A 385 7.31 -11.76 -17.10
CA THR A 385 6.85 -11.33 -15.78
C THR A 385 5.94 -10.12 -15.89
N LEU A 386 5.31 -9.72 -14.78
CA LEU A 386 4.54 -8.48 -14.68
C LEU A 386 5.36 -7.26 -15.16
N ASP A 387 6.60 -7.14 -14.69
CA ASP A 387 7.50 -6.04 -15.03
C ASP A 387 7.91 -5.99 -16.51
N ASP A 388 7.91 -7.13 -17.22
CA ASP A 388 8.15 -7.18 -18.67
C ASP A 388 6.95 -6.62 -19.48
N VAL A 389 5.80 -6.42 -18.82
CA VAL A 389 4.55 -5.92 -19.42
C VAL A 389 4.31 -4.47 -19.01
N ILE A 390 4.30 -4.15 -17.71
CA ILE A 390 4.00 -2.80 -17.23
C ILE A 390 5.25 -1.91 -17.04
N GLY A 391 6.44 -2.48 -17.20
CA GLY A 391 7.70 -1.85 -16.83
C GLY A 391 8.01 -2.06 -15.34
N GLY A 392 9.29 -2.04 -14.99
CA GLY A 392 9.71 -2.31 -13.62
C GLY A 392 11.22 -2.27 -13.44
N LYS A 393 11.68 -2.75 -12.29
CA LYS A 393 13.11 -2.84 -11.97
C LYS A 393 13.37 -4.11 -11.16
N SER A 394 14.53 -4.72 -11.36
CA SER A 394 15.02 -5.82 -10.53
C SER A 394 16.37 -5.45 -9.94
N ILE A 395 16.56 -5.71 -8.65
CA ILE A 395 17.85 -5.52 -7.97
C ILE A 395 18.91 -6.36 -8.68
N ASP A 396 20.06 -5.77 -9.00
CA ASP A 396 21.22 -6.54 -9.47
C ASP A 396 21.84 -7.27 -8.26
N PRO A 397 21.80 -8.61 -8.19
CA PRO A 397 22.20 -9.32 -6.98
C PRO A 397 23.70 -9.23 -6.72
N PHE A 398 24.07 -9.10 -5.45
CA PHE A 398 25.45 -9.10 -4.98
C PHE A 398 25.74 -10.40 -4.21
N TYR A 399 26.79 -11.13 -4.60
CA TYR A 399 27.18 -12.40 -3.98
C TYR A 399 28.65 -12.43 -3.51
N ASP A 400 29.36 -11.31 -3.60
CA ASP A 400 30.74 -11.19 -3.14
C ASP A 400 30.82 -10.95 -1.62
N VAL A 401 32.05 -10.83 -1.12
CA VAL A 401 32.38 -10.52 0.28
C VAL A 401 32.79 -9.05 0.39
N LEU A 402 32.15 -8.28 1.26
CA LEU A 402 32.45 -6.84 1.45
C LEU A 402 33.25 -6.60 2.72
N ARG A 403 34.42 -5.96 2.61
CA ARG A 403 35.34 -5.65 3.73
C ARG A 403 35.86 -4.21 3.65
N GLU A 404 34.96 -3.27 3.43
CA GLU A 404 35.28 -1.84 3.37
C GLU A 404 35.32 -1.23 4.77
N LYS A 405 36.25 -0.30 5.03
CA LYS A 405 36.30 0.47 6.29
C LYS A 405 35.59 1.83 6.20
N THR A 406 35.26 2.27 4.99
CA THR A 406 34.51 3.49 4.64
C THR A 406 33.76 3.25 3.32
N LEU A 407 32.53 3.75 3.15
CA LEU A 407 31.80 3.59 1.89
C LEU A 407 32.48 4.40 0.77
N ARG A 408 32.59 3.84 -0.44
CA ARG A 408 33.24 4.50 -1.60
C ARG A 408 32.62 5.83 -2.02
N TYR A 409 31.34 6.03 -1.71
CA TYR A 409 30.53 7.22 -2.02
C TYR A 409 30.17 8.05 -0.76
N GLN A 410 30.85 7.81 0.37
CA GLN A 410 30.73 8.64 1.56
C GLN A 410 31.24 10.05 1.28
N ASP A 411 30.44 11.06 1.60
CA ASP A 411 30.84 12.46 1.48
C ASP A 411 31.57 12.93 2.74
N ALA A 412 32.89 12.81 2.73
CA ALA A 412 33.76 13.20 3.84
C ALA A 412 33.74 14.70 4.20
N ARG A 413 33.02 15.54 3.43
CA ARG A 413 32.80 16.95 3.80
C ARG A 413 31.92 17.09 5.05
N TRP A 414 31.09 16.10 5.35
CA TRP A 414 30.15 16.11 6.47
C TRP A 414 30.44 15.01 7.50
N GLN A 415 30.26 15.32 8.78
CA GLN A 415 30.62 14.43 9.87
C GLN A 415 29.62 13.28 10.05
N THR A 416 30.16 12.08 10.21
CA THR A 416 29.43 10.87 10.61
C THR A 416 29.13 10.88 12.12
N VAL A 417 27.98 10.33 12.50
CA VAL A 417 27.59 10.06 13.89
C VAL A 417 27.30 8.57 14.00
N GLU A 418 27.86 7.93 15.03
CA GLU A 418 27.62 6.52 15.36
C GLU A 418 26.53 6.39 16.42
N TYR A 419 25.60 5.47 16.20
CA TYR A 419 24.55 5.15 17.17
C TYR A 419 24.60 3.66 17.51
N ALA A 420 24.47 3.34 18.80
CA ALA A 420 24.15 1.99 19.23
C ALA A 420 22.74 1.63 18.72
N ASP A 421 21.74 2.46 19.01
CA ASP A 421 20.35 2.26 18.60
C ASP A 421 19.78 3.56 18.01
N LEU A 422 18.85 3.45 17.06
CA LEU A 422 18.30 4.60 16.35
C LEU A 422 17.43 5.47 17.29
N PRO A 423 17.72 6.77 17.44
CA PRO A 423 16.88 7.67 18.21
C PRO A 423 15.42 7.70 17.71
N ASN A 424 14.46 7.86 18.63
CA ASN A 424 13.04 7.99 18.31
C ASN A 424 12.70 9.16 17.35
N SER A 425 13.60 10.14 17.21
CA SER A 425 13.49 11.18 16.17
C SER A 425 13.63 10.68 14.74
N PHE A 426 13.99 9.41 14.51
CA PHE A 426 13.93 8.75 13.21
C PHE A 426 12.67 7.90 13.00
N LYS A 427 11.81 7.72 14.02
CA LYS A 427 10.66 6.80 13.99
C LYS A 427 9.32 7.57 13.98
N PRO A 428 8.41 7.34 13.02
CA PRO A 428 7.04 7.80 13.12
C PRO A 428 6.36 7.28 14.39
N THR A 429 5.37 8.03 14.89
CA THR A 429 4.60 7.68 16.09
C THR A 429 3.10 7.79 15.87
N LEU A 430 2.36 6.85 16.48
CA LEU A 430 0.90 6.83 16.55
C LEU A 430 0.44 6.96 18.01
N ARG A 431 -0.22 8.08 18.35
CA ARG A 431 -0.96 8.24 19.61
C ARG A 431 -2.40 7.77 19.42
N ILE A 432 -2.92 7.03 20.38
CA ILE A 432 -4.27 6.47 20.42
C ILE A 432 -4.92 6.94 21.71
N GLN A 433 -6.06 7.63 21.59
CA GLN A 433 -6.85 8.10 22.72
C GLN A 433 -8.27 7.55 22.68
N TYR A 434 -8.66 6.78 23.68
CA TYR A 434 -9.98 6.14 23.74
C TYR A 434 -10.43 5.87 25.18
N GLN A 435 -11.51 6.53 25.63
CA GLN A 435 -12.13 6.29 26.94
C GLN A 435 -11.12 6.24 28.10
N GLY A 436 -10.22 7.22 28.20
CA GLY A 436 -9.18 7.28 29.24
C GLY A 436 -7.93 6.42 28.98
N ILE A 437 -7.92 5.58 27.95
CA ILE A 437 -6.68 5.05 27.37
C ILE A 437 -6.02 6.19 26.60
N ASP A 438 -4.75 6.46 26.88
CA ASP A 438 -3.87 7.34 26.10
C ASP A 438 -2.52 6.63 25.98
N GLN A 439 -2.15 6.19 24.78
CA GLN A 439 -0.94 5.42 24.52
C GLN A 439 -0.31 5.88 23.20
N THR A 440 1.01 6.06 23.19
CA THR A 440 1.78 6.41 21.99
C THR A 440 2.76 5.30 21.66
N TYR A 441 2.75 4.84 20.42
CA TYR A 441 3.67 3.81 19.92
C TYR A 441 4.57 4.38 18.83
N THR A 442 5.80 3.86 18.71
CA THR A 442 6.58 4.03 17.46
C THR A 442 6.07 3.06 16.39
N SER A 443 6.29 3.36 15.12
CA SER A 443 5.74 2.57 14.01
C SER A 443 6.33 1.15 13.89
N ASP A 444 7.63 1.02 14.11
CA ASP A 444 8.38 -0.25 14.20
C ASP A 444 7.90 -1.15 15.35
N ALA A 445 7.39 -0.56 16.44
CA ALA A 445 6.89 -1.29 17.60
C ALA A 445 5.58 -2.05 17.36
N ILE A 446 4.80 -1.65 16.35
CA ILE A 446 3.44 -2.15 16.07
C ILE A 446 3.26 -2.73 14.67
N TYR A 447 4.15 -2.44 13.71
CA TYR A 447 3.98 -2.96 12.35
C TYR A 447 4.17 -4.48 12.28
N GLY A 448 3.28 -5.16 11.56
CA GLY A 448 3.24 -6.63 11.48
C GLY A 448 2.72 -7.33 12.75
N ARG A 449 2.36 -6.58 13.79
CA ARG A 449 1.86 -7.05 15.10
C ARG A 449 0.40 -6.70 15.30
N ARG A 450 -0.32 -7.47 16.11
CA ARG A 450 -1.76 -7.24 16.33
C ARG A 450 -1.99 -6.27 17.48
N LEU A 451 -2.32 -5.01 17.14
CA LEU A 451 -2.84 -4.03 18.09
C LEU A 451 -4.38 -4.06 18.10
N SER A 452 -5.00 -4.44 19.22
CA SER A 452 -6.45 -4.64 19.31
C SER A 452 -7.10 -3.96 20.52
N ILE A 453 -8.39 -3.66 20.41
CA ILE A 453 -9.27 -3.24 21.52
C ILE A 453 -10.36 -4.29 21.68
N THR A 454 -10.53 -4.77 22.91
CA THR A 454 -11.61 -5.67 23.34
C THR A 454 -12.32 -5.08 24.56
N TYR A 455 -13.47 -5.61 24.96
CA TYR A 455 -14.18 -5.14 26.16
C TYR A 455 -14.17 -6.20 27.25
N ASN A 456 -13.98 -5.78 28.51
CA ASN A 456 -14.05 -6.69 29.65
C ASN A 456 -15.50 -6.90 30.13
N ALA A 457 -15.69 -7.70 31.20
CA ALA A 457 -17.01 -7.97 31.78
C ALA A 457 -17.73 -6.72 32.33
N ALA A 458 -17.01 -5.65 32.67
CA ALA A 458 -17.56 -4.36 33.07
C ALA A 458 -17.78 -3.39 31.88
N ASN A 459 -17.64 -3.90 30.65
CA ASN A 459 -17.69 -3.15 29.39
C ASN A 459 -16.71 -1.96 29.32
N GLN A 460 -15.56 -2.10 29.97
CA GLN A 460 -14.40 -1.21 29.79
C GLN A 460 -13.58 -1.69 28.59
N PRO A 461 -13.08 -0.79 27.73
CA PRO A 461 -12.17 -1.17 26.66
C PRO A 461 -10.79 -1.52 27.22
N VAL A 462 -10.14 -2.49 26.59
CA VAL A 462 -8.82 -3.03 26.94
C VAL A 462 -7.99 -3.07 25.67
N LEU A 463 -6.96 -2.22 25.61
CA LEU A 463 -5.96 -2.22 24.54
C LEU A 463 -4.99 -3.41 24.73
N LYS A 464 -4.65 -4.09 23.65
CA LYS A 464 -3.76 -5.26 23.65
C LYS A 464 -2.79 -5.23 22.48
N LEU A 465 -1.56 -5.68 22.72
CA LEU A 465 -0.52 -5.89 21.70
C LEU A 465 -0.13 -7.38 21.69
N ASP A 466 -0.42 -8.04 20.57
CA ASP A 466 -0.33 -9.50 20.39
C ASP A 466 -1.09 -10.28 21.49
N GLY A 467 -2.23 -9.75 21.92
CA GLY A 467 -3.08 -10.29 22.99
C GLY A 467 -2.69 -9.89 24.42
N ASN A 468 -1.49 -9.34 24.62
CA ASN A 468 -1.04 -8.85 25.93
C ASN A 468 -1.65 -7.48 26.22
N THR A 469 -2.32 -7.31 27.36
CA THR A 469 -2.88 -6.01 27.78
C THR A 469 -1.80 -4.93 27.87
N VAL A 470 -2.11 -3.72 27.38
CA VAL A 470 -1.27 -2.54 27.51
C VAL A 470 -1.98 -1.48 28.33
N GLY A 471 -1.37 -1.08 29.45
CA GLY A 471 -1.94 -0.11 30.38
C GLY A 471 -3.13 -0.65 31.19
N ALA A 472 -3.86 0.27 31.83
CA ALA A 472 -5.12 -0.06 32.50
C ALA A 472 -6.29 -0.12 31.51
N PRO A 473 -7.36 -0.90 31.79
CA PRO A 473 -8.63 -0.76 31.09
C PRO A 473 -9.16 0.68 31.16
N GLY A 474 -9.82 1.11 30.09
CA GLY A 474 -10.46 2.42 30.02
C GLY A 474 -11.70 2.56 30.91
N VAL A 475 -12.37 3.70 30.76
CA VAL A 475 -13.66 4.00 31.39
C VAL A 475 -14.74 3.08 30.83
N ALA A 476 -15.62 2.59 31.68
CA ALA A 476 -16.74 1.75 31.28
C ALA A 476 -17.74 2.54 30.41
N VAL A 477 -18.16 1.95 29.29
CA VAL A 477 -19.14 2.54 28.37
C VAL A 477 -20.39 1.66 28.35
N PRO A 478 -21.62 2.20 28.30
CA PRO A 478 -22.82 1.38 28.15
C PRO A 478 -22.80 0.56 26.84
N ALA A 479 -23.23 -0.70 26.89
CA ALA A 479 -23.23 -1.56 25.71
C ALA A 479 -24.18 -1.02 24.61
N GLY A 480 -23.74 -1.10 23.36
CA GLY A 480 -24.42 -0.53 22.19
C GLY A 480 -24.19 0.97 21.99
N THR A 481 -23.52 1.69 22.90
CA THR A 481 -23.18 3.10 22.72
C THR A 481 -21.99 3.26 21.77
N ALA A 482 -22.15 4.11 20.75
CA ALA A 482 -21.07 4.53 19.87
C ALA A 482 -20.25 5.65 20.52
N THR A 483 -18.92 5.52 20.51
CA THR A 483 -18.00 6.46 21.16
C THR A 483 -16.75 6.70 20.33
N THR A 484 -16.23 7.92 20.38
CA THR A 484 -15.09 8.37 19.57
C THR A 484 -13.76 7.82 20.08
N ILE A 485 -12.96 7.28 19.16
CA ILE A 485 -11.52 7.04 19.29
C ILE A 485 -10.77 8.10 18.46
N ASN A 486 -9.71 8.68 19.02
CA ASN A 486 -8.85 9.65 18.32
C ASN A 486 -7.46 9.07 18.07
N PHE A 487 -6.90 9.44 16.93
CA PHE A 487 -5.57 9.05 16.47
C PHE A 487 -4.78 10.29 16.07
N THR A 488 -3.49 10.30 16.43
CA THR A 488 -2.54 11.34 15.98
C THR A 488 -1.27 10.67 15.45
N VAL A 489 -0.94 11.00 14.20
CA VAL A 489 0.23 10.49 13.47
C VAL A 489 1.27 11.59 13.34
N VAL A 490 2.51 11.28 13.71
CA VAL A 490 3.65 12.21 13.60
C VAL A 490 4.85 11.52 12.96
N HIS A 491 5.39 12.10 11.88
CA HIS A 491 6.59 11.65 11.20
C HIS A 491 7.81 12.37 11.78
N ASN A 492 8.42 11.80 12.81
CA ASN A 492 9.48 12.47 13.57
C ASN A 492 10.74 12.78 12.74
N ALA A 493 11.00 11.98 11.70
CA ALA A 493 12.18 12.11 10.84
C ALA A 493 12.09 13.26 9.81
N TYR A 494 10.87 13.66 9.43
CA TYR A 494 10.62 14.66 8.38
C TYR A 494 10.77 16.08 8.94
N ALA A 495 11.20 17.03 8.11
CA ALA A 495 11.14 18.45 8.49
C ALA A 495 9.74 19.00 8.27
N ALA A 496 9.15 18.76 7.09
CA ALA A 496 7.79 19.20 6.80
C ALA A 496 6.76 18.36 7.55
N ARG A 497 5.66 19.00 7.95
CA ARG A 497 4.54 18.40 8.71
C ARG A 497 3.38 17.98 7.84
N ASN A 498 3.49 18.10 6.51
CA ASN A 498 2.37 17.93 5.59
C ASN A 498 1.83 16.48 5.53
N SER A 499 2.59 15.49 6.02
CA SER A 499 2.13 14.11 6.20
C SER A 499 1.57 13.80 7.59
N ASP A 500 1.73 14.69 8.57
CA ASP A 500 1.19 14.50 9.93
C ASP A 500 -0.32 14.71 9.92
N GLN A 501 -1.03 13.83 10.62
CA GLN A 501 -2.49 13.72 10.54
C GLN A 501 -3.08 13.39 11.91
N SER A 502 -4.13 14.12 12.29
CA SER A 502 -5.05 13.71 13.35
C SER A 502 -6.41 13.39 12.76
N PHE A 503 -7.05 12.33 13.25
CA PHE A 503 -8.36 11.89 12.80
C PHE A 503 -9.08 11.10 13.89
N SER A 504 -10.39 10.89 13.71
CA SER A 504 -11.24 10.21 14.67
C SER A 504 -12.10 9.15 13.98
N GLN A 505 -12.42 8.08 14.71
CA GLN A 505 -13.37 7.04 14.30
C GLN A 505 -14.36 6.76 15.43
N SER A 506 -15.40 5.97 15.14
CA SER A 506 -16.41 5.57 16.11
C SER A 506 -16.34 4.07 16.41
N LEU A 507 -16.29 3.70 17.68
CA LEU A 507 -16.35 2.32 18.15
C LEU A 507 -17.64 2.11 18.95
N VAL A 508 -18.32 0.98 18.72
CA VAL A 508 -19.52 0.59 19.47
C VAL A 508 -19.10 -0.25 20.67
N ALA A 509 -19.43 0.18 21.88
CA ALA A 509 -19.05 -0.55 23.08
C ALA A 509 -19.83 -1.86 23.23
N GLY A 510 -19.16 -2.95 23.62
CA GLY A 510 -19.80 -4.23 23.86
C GLY A 510 -18.81 -5.37 24.07
N ASN A 511 -19.04 -6.22 25.06
CA ASN A 511 -18.22 -7.39 25.44
C ASN A 511 -17.89 -8.31 24.23
N GLY A 512 -18.84 -8.49 23.30
CA GLY A 512 -18.64 -9.29 22.07
C GLY A 512 -17.92 -8.57 20.92
N ASN A 513 -17.60 -7.29 21.04
CA ASN A 513 -16.98 -6.50 19.97
C ASN A 513 -15.45 -6.55 20.07
N THR A 514 -14.80 -6.71 18.93
CA THR A 514 -13.33 -6.71 18.82
C THR A 514 -12.91 -5.78 17.70
N TYR A 515 -11.92 -4.93 17.95
CA TYR A 515 -11.41 -3.97 16.98
C TYR A 515 -9.90 -4.16 16.84
N VAL A 516 -9.39 -4.11 15.62
CA VAL A 516 -7.95 -4.06 15.32
C VAL A 516 -7.62 -2.69 14.77
N ILE A 517 -6.61 -2.05 15.35
CA ILE A 517 -6.02 -0.82 14.83
C ILE A 517 -5.01 -1.27 13.78
N ALA A 518 -5.43 -1.25 12.52
CA ALA A 518 -4.58 -1.64 11.40
C ALA A 518 -3.74 -0.43 10.97
N SER A 519 -2.42 -0.60 10.86
CA SER A 519 -1.49 0.44 10.41
C SER A 519 -0.48 -0.08 9.40
N SER A 520 -0.20 0.69 8.34
CA SER A 520 0.98 0.53 7.49
C SER A 520 1.85 1.78 7.46
N TRP A 521 3.16 1.57 7.32
CA TRP A 521 4.18 2.60 7.30
C TRP A 521 5.12 2.30 6.14
N GLY A 522 5.15 3.19 5.15
CA GLY A 522 5.58 2.81 3.80
C GLY A 522 4.64 1.81 3.11
N ALA A 523 5.07 1.30 1.96
CA ALA A 523 4.30 0.34 1.17
C ALA A 523 4.33 -1.08 1.80
N THR A 524 3.21 -1.80 1.68
CA THR A 524 2.92 -3.10 2.31
C THR A 524 2.96 -4.23 1.28
N GLY A 525 3.70 -5.29 1.60
CA GLY A 525 3.77 -6.53 0.81
C GLY A 525 2.75 -7.57 1.27
N ARG A 526 2.91 -8.82 0.82
CA ARG A 526 2.03 -9.93 1.26
C ARG A 526 2.39 -10.50 2.64
N GLY A 527 3.62 -10.31 3.11
CA GLY A 527 4.10 -10.98 4.32
C GLY A 527 3.31 -10.69 5.59
N PRO A 528 2.81 -9.47 5.87
CA PRO A 528 1.96 -9.24 7.05
C PRO A 528 0.68 -10.08 7.03
N ALA A 529 0.06 -10.27 5.86
CA ALA A 529 -1.10 -11.14 5.71
C ALA A 529 -0.73 -12.63 5.93
N GLU A 530 0.39 -13.10 5.38
CA GLU A 530 0.85 -14.47 5.64
C GLU A 530 1.25 -14.68 7.12
N ASN A 531 1.82 -13.66 7.78
CA ASN A 531 2.14 -13.68 9.20
C ASN A 531 0.87 -13.92 10.04
N TYR A 532 -0.18 -13.12 9.81
CA TYR A 532 -1.46 -13.32 10.51
C TYR A 532 -2.11 -14.68 10.20
N ARG A 533 -2.00 -15.21 8.97
CA ARG A 533 -2.46 -16.58 8.65
C ARG A 533 -1.70 -17.67 9.41
N ASN A 534 -0.40 -17.50 9.61
CA ASN A 534 0.40 -18.43 10.40
C ASN A 534 -0.01 -18.36 11.89
N VAL A 535 -0.23 -17.16 12.43
CA VAL A 535 -0.76 -16.97 13.79
C VAL A 535 -2.15 -17.62 13.93
N ILE A 536 -3.07 -17.40 12.99
CA ILE A 536 -4.40 -18.04 12.96
C ILE A 536 -4.25 -19.57 13.00
N SER A 537 -3.39 -20.13 12.14
CA SER A 537 -3.15 -21.58 12.06
C SER A 537 -2.59 -22.14 13.38
N SER A 538 -1.65 -21.41 14.01
CA SER A 538 -1.08 -21.79 15.31
C SER A 538 -2.08 -21.67 16.47
N GLN A 539 -2.93 -20.65 16.48
CA GLN A 539 -3.97 -20.49 17.50
C GLN A 539 -5.03 -21.58 17.38
N ARG A 540 -5.39 -21.98 16.15
CA ARG A 540 -6.27 -23.14 15.91
C ARG A 540 -5.66 -24.47 16.37
N SER A 541 -4.35 -24.70 16.17
CA SER A 541 -3.72 -25.96 16.59
C SER A 541 -3.63 -26.14 18.11
N VAL A 542 -3.61 -25.04 18.88
CA VAL A 542 -3.71 -25.06 20.36
C VAL A 542 -5.16 -24.97 20.87
N GLY A 543 -6.16 -25.02 19.99
CA GLY A 543 -7.58 -25.05 20.36
C GLY A 543 -8.18 -23.72 20.79
N ALA A 544 -7.62 -22.58 20.37
CA ALA A 544 -8.21 -21.27 20.62
C ALA A 544 -9.62 -21.17 19.99
N GLY A 545 -10.61 -20.71 20.76
CA GLY A 545 -11.99 -20.57 20.28
C GLY A 545 -12.15 -19.48 19.22
N ASP A 546 -13.06 -19.69 18.27
CA ASP A 546 -13.25 -18.80 17.10
C ASP A 546 -13.53 -17.33 17.47
N THR A 547 -14.19 -17.08 18.60
CA THR A 547 -14.51 -15.73 19.10
C THR A 547 -13.43 -15.12 20.00
N SER A 548 -12.32 -15.82 20.24
CA SER A 548 -11.24 -15.34 21.08
C SER A 548 -10.41 -14.27 20.39
N GLU A 549 -9.90 -13.30 21.15
CA GLU A 549 -9.04 -12.23 20.62
C GLU A 549 -7.79 -12.78 19.87
N PRO A 550 -7.14 -13.88 20.30
CA PRO A 550 -6.08 -14.54 19.52
C PRO A 550 -6.46 -14.97 18.09
N LEU A 551 -7.73 -15.32 17.84
CA LEU A 551 -8.19 -15.88 16.56
C LEU A 551 -9.03 -14.90 15.74
N LEU A 552 -10.06 -14.30 16.35
CA LEU A 552 -10.86 -13.24 15.73
C LEU A 552 -10.01 -12.00 15.46
N GLY A 553 -9.19 -11.58 16.42
CA GLY A 553 -8.29 -10.44 16.26
C GLY A 553 -7.28 -10.65 15.14
N SER A 554 -6.64 -11.83 15.04
CA SER A 554 -5.75 -12.10 13.90
C SER A 554 -6.50 -12.17 12.57
N THR A 555 -7.76 -12.59 12.55
CA THR A 555 -8.56 -12.60 11.32
C THR A 555 -8.91 -11.17 10.87
N LEU A 556 -9.24 -10.26 11.80
CA LEU A 556 -9.43 -8.84 11.48
C LEU A 556 -8.11 -8.18 11.02
N ALA A 557 -6.98 -8.51 11.66
CA ALA A 557 -5.66 -8.05 11.23
C ALA A 557 -5.28 -8.55 9.83
N LEU A 558 -5.64 -9.80 9.49
CA LEU A 558 -5.49 -10.36 8.15
C LEU A 558 -6.30 -9.59 7.10
N VAL A 559 -7.57 -9.23 7.37
CA VAL A 559 -8.39 -8.41 6.46
C VAL A 559 -7.70 -7.07 6.18
N GLY A 560 -7.23 -6.39 7.23
CA GLY A 560 -6.51 -5.11 7.10
C GLY A 560 -5.22 -5.24 6.27
N ALA A 561 -4.40 -6.24 6.56
CA ALA A 561 -3.17 -6.51 5.81
C ALA A 561 -3.45 -6.86 4.33
N GLN A 562 -4.49 -7.64 4.04
CA GLN A 562 -4.90 -7.95 2.66
C GLN A 562 -5.39 -6.71 1.91
N TRP A 563 -6.01 -5.76 2.59
CA TRP A 563 -6.40 -4.49 1.99
C TRP A 563 -5.18 -3.62 1.68
N MET A 564 -4.27 -3.44 2.65
CA MET A 564 -3.07 -2.61 2.49
C MET A 564 -2.17 -3.15 1.36
N ALA A 565 -1.95 -4.46 1.32
CA ALA A 565 -1.19 -5.11 0.25
C ALA A 565 -1.83 -4.92 -1.14
N GLN A 566 -3.16 -5.02 -1.26
CA GLN A 566 -3.85 -4.79 -2.54
C GLN A 566 -3.85 -3.31 -2.94
N ALA A 567 -3.98 -2.40 -1.99
CA ALA A 567 -3.88 -0.96 -2.21
C ALA A 567 -2.49 -0.58 -2.73
N ASP A 568 -1.41 -1.12 -2.15
CA ASP A 568 -0.05 -0.84 -2.61
C ASP A 568 0.29 -1.49 -3.95
N GLN A 569 -0.21 -2.69 -4.24
CA GLN A 569 -0.08 -3.28 -5.57
C GLN A 569 -0.79 -2.45 -6.65
N ALA A 570 -1.97 -1.89 -6.35
CA ALA A 570 -2.62 -0.93 -7.24
C ALA A 570 -1.78 0.35 -7.42
N GLY A 571 -1.15 0.84 -6.35
CA GLY A 571 -0.24 2.00 -6.37
C GLY A 571 1.01 1.77 -7.22
N LEU A 572 1.64 0.59 -7.10
CA LEU A 572 2.78 0.19 -7.91
C LEU A 572 2.42 0.11 -9.40
N VAL A 573 1.30 -0.54 -9.74
CA VAL A 573 0.81 -0.66 -11.12
C VAL A 573 0.52 0.73 -11.72
N VAL A 574 -0.23 1.58 -11.01
CA VAL A 574 -0.50 2.95 -11.43
C VAL A 574 0.80 3.76 -11.55
N GLY A 575 1.75 3.54 -10.64
CA GLY A 575 3.08 4.13 -10.63
C GLY A 575 3.83 3.87 -11.93
N GLN A 576 4.04 2.60 -12.30
CA GLN A 576 4.76 2.23 -13.52
C GLN A 576 4.07 2.77 -14.78
N LEU A 577 2.73 2.63 -14.88
CA LEU A 577 1.96 3.08 -16.03
C LEU A 577 1.96 4.62 -16.22
N ALA A 578 2.03 5.38 -15.13
CA ALA A 578 2.11 6.85 -15.16
C ALA A 578 3.54 7.40 -15.10
N ASN A 579 4.57 6.54 -15.24
CA ASN A 579 5.98 6.87 -15.06
C ASN A 579 6.24 7.67 -13.75
N SER A 580 5.73 7.15 -12.64
CA SER A 580 5.74 7.78 -11.32
C SER A 580 6.10 6.80 -10.21
N ILE A 581 6.44 7.33 -9.04
CA ILE A 581 6.69 6.58 -7.81
C ILE A 581 5.56 6.90 -6.83
N ALA A 582 5.02 5.85 -6.22
CA ALA A 582 3.97 5.91 -5.21
C ALA A 582 4.65 5.81 -3.83
N LEU A 583 4.47 6.82 -2.97
CA LEU A 583 5.14 6.91 -1.66
C LEU A 583 4.12 7.08 -0.54
N VAL A 584 3.64 5.96 -0.01
CA VAL A 584 2.94 5.86 1.28
C VAL A 584 3.83 6.39 2.39
N HIS A 585 3.28 7.32 3.19
CA HIS A 585 3.84 7.72 4.48
C HIS A 585 3.18 6.88 5.58
N HIS A 586 1.84 6.92 5.68
CA HIS A 586 1.08 6.03 6.55
C HIS A 586 -0.27 5.61 5.96
N ARG A 587 -0.81 4.49 6.44
CA ARG A 587 -2.26 4.22 6.41
C ARG A 587 -2.72 3.69 7.74
N ILE A 588 -3.81 4.22 8.30
CA ILE A 588 -4.30 3.80 9.62
C ILE A 588 -5.83 3.78 9.65
N GLY A 589 -6.38 2.81 10.38
CA GLY A 589 -7.78 2.82 10.78
C GLY A 589 -8.19 1.58 11.58
N ILE A 590 -9.47 1.23 11.50
CA ILE A 590 -10.09 0.17 12.27
C ILE A 590 -10.62 -0.92 11.34
N ILE A 591 -10.24 -2.17 11.66
CA ILE A 591 -10.96 -3.35 11.20
C ILE A 591 -11.74 -3.88 12.40
N GLY A 592 -13.07 -3.91 12.31
CA GLY A 592 -13.93 -4.19 13.45
C GLY A 592 -14.80 -5.42 13.26
N TYR A 593 -15.10 -6.09 14.36
CA TYR A 593 -16.28 -6.95 14.51
C TYR A 593 -17.25 -6.29 15.50
N ALA A 594 -18.42 -5.88 15.02
CA ALA A 594 -19.50 -5.33 15.82
C ALA A 594 -20.84 -5.79 15.23
N ASN A 595 -21.30 -6.97 15.66
CA ASN A 595 -22.30 -7.82 14.99
C ASN A 595 -21.91 -8.31 13.57
N ASN A 596 -21.12 -7.55 12.82
CA ASN A 596 -20.59 -7.87 11.50
C ASN A 596 -19.11 -7.46 11.41
N VAL A 597 -18.35 -8.09 10.51
CA VAL A 597 -17.02 -7.59 10.12
C VAL A 597 -17.16 -6.32 9.29
N TYR A 598 -16.30 -5.34 9.56
CA TYR A 598 -16.12 -4.18 8.70
C TYR A 598 -14.68 -3.68 8.58
N VAL A 599 -14.41 -2.96 7.49
CA VAL A 599 -13.17 -2.23 7.19
C VAL A 599 -13.50 -0.73 7.12
N ASP A 600 -12.75 0.07 7.88
CA ASP A 600 -12.77 1.53 7.83
C ASP A 600 -11.35 2.07 8.03
N LEU A 601 -10.67 2.40 6.93
CA LEU A 601 -9.28 2.86 6.91
C LEU A 601 -9.21 4.32 6.45
N PRO A 602 -9.57 5.29 7.31
CA PRO A 602 -9.86 6.66 6.88
C PRO A 602 -8.65 7.57 6.73
N ALA A 603 -7.48 7.16 7.22
CA ALA A 603 -6.27 7.97 7.21
C ALA A 603 -5.24 7.36 6.27
N ASN A 604 -5.25 7.75 5.00
CA ASN A 604 -4.28 7.29 4.00
C ASN A 604 -3.49 8.49 3.49
N MET A 605 -2.19 8.53 3.78
CA MET A 605 -1.32 9.65 3.43
C MET A 605 -0.20 9.19 2.52
N PHE A 606 -0.14 9.75 1.31
CA PHE A 606 0.93 9.41 0.35
C PHE A 606 1.27 10.53 -0.63
N SER A 607 2.51 10.52 -1.08
CA SER A 607 2.96 11.30 -2.22
C SER A 607 2.87 10.48 -3.51
N THR A 608 2.61 11.17 -4.63
CA THR A 608 2.86 10.65 -5.99
C THR A 608 3.84 11.58 -6.67
N VAL A 609 4.93 11.03 -7.21
CA VAL A 609 6.01 11.81 -7.84
C VAL A 609 6.34 11.28 -9.23
N SER A 610 6.35 12.14 -10.25
CA SER A 610 6.71 11.73 -11.60
C SER A 610 8.23 11.59 -11.72
N LYS A 611 8.67 10.47 -12.29
CA LYS A 611 10.09 10.19 -12.55
C LYS A 611 10.71 11.19 -13.55
N ALA A 612 9.89 11.91 -14.31
CA ALA A 612 10.28 12.97 -15.26
C ALA A 612 9.85 14.39 -14.83
N GLY A 613 9.13 14.54 -13.71
CA GLY A 613 8.61 15.83 -13.22
C GLY A 613 7.27 16.30 -13.82
N ASP A 614 6.49 15.40 -14.44
CA ASP A 614 5.14 15.70 -14.93
C ASP A 614 4.10 15.73 -13.79
N LEU A 615 3.76 16.94 -13.34
CA LEU A 615 2.76 17.21 -12.30
C LEU A 615 1.32 16.83 -12.70
N ALA A 616 1.00 16.73 -13.99
CA ALA A 616 -0.32 16.29 -14.44
C ALA A 616 -0.44 14.76 -14.30
N MET A 617 0.61 14.02 -14.64
CA MET A 617 0.67 12.57 -14.40
C MET A 617 0.71 12.22 -12.92
N GLU A 618 1.38 13.01 -12.07
CA GLU A 618 1.30 12.84 -10.61
C GLU A 618 -0.14 12.92 -10.07
N ARG A 619 -0.92 13.89 -10.57
CA ARG A 619 -2.34 14.10 -10.19
C ARG A 619 -3.24 13.00 -10.74
N ALA A 620 -3.01 12.56 -11.97
CA ALA A 620 -3.73 11.46 -12.59
C ALA A 620 -3.45 10.13 -11.86
N GLY A 621 -2.19 9.85 -11.54
CA GLY A 621 -1.78 8.70 -10.73
C GLY A 621 -2.38 8.71 -9.34
N PHE A 622 -2.33 9.86 -8.63
CA PHE A 622 -2.98 10.01 -7.32
C PHE A 622 -4.48 9.68 -7.38
N LEU A 623 -5.19 10.26 -8.35
CA LEU A 623 -6.64 10.06 -8.49
C LEU A 623 -6.99 8.61 -8.85
N SER A 624 -6.26 8.02 -9.79
CA SER A 624 -6.44 6.61 -10.21
C SER A 624 -6.20 5.66 -9.03
N TRP A 625 -5.08 5.82 -8.32
CA TRP A 625 -4.76 4.99 -7.15
C TRP A 625 -5.81 5.12 -6.05
N SER A 626 -6.14 6.35 -5.65
CA SER A 626 -7.10 6.62 -4.58
C SER A 626 -8.50 6.05 -4.84
N MET A 627 -8.94 6.00 -6.10
CA MET A 627 -10.25 5.45 -6.46
C MET A 627 -10.34 3.92 -6.30
N HIS A 628 -9.21 3.19 -6.30
CA HIS A 628 -9.20 1.75 -6.05
C HIS A 628 -9.44 1.42 -4.57
N HIS A 629 -9.07 2.32 -3.64
CA HIS A 629 -9.17 2.06 -2.21
C HIS A 629 -10.57 1.67 -1.75
N SER A 630 -11.61 2.40 -2.20
CA SER A 630 -12.98 2.12 -1.73
C SER A 630 -13.50 0.73 -2.16
N ILE A 631 -13.26 0.29 -3.40
CA ILE A 631 -13.70 -1.05 -3.82
C ILE A 631 -12.89 -2.17 -3.14
N LEU A 632 -11.64 -1.90 -2.76
CA LEU A 632 -10.84 -2.82 -1.99
C LEU A 632 -11.43 -3.07 -0.59
N GLU A 633 -12.06 -2.07 0.05
CA GLU A 633 -12.63 -2.22 1.40
C GLU A 633 -13.77 -3.26 1.44
N SER A 634 -14.65 -3.29 0.44
CA SER A 634 -15.72 -4.30 0.38
C SER A 634 -15.21 -5.66 -0.12
N THR A 635 -14.26 -5.67 -1.07
CA THR A 635 -13.75 -6.94 -1.63
C THR A 635 -12.82 -7.68 -0.66
N THR A 636 -12.05 -7.02 0.20
CA THR A 636 -11.20 -7.70 1.19
C THR A 636 -11.99 -8.39 2.29
N VAL A 637 -13.10 -7.77 2.74
CA VAL A 637 -14.09 -8.44 3.61
C VAL A 637 -14.60 -9.70 2.92
N GLN A 638 -15.08 -9.59 1.69
CA GLN A 638 -15.65 -10.72 0.94
C GLN A 638 -14.63 -11.85 0.70
N GLN A 639 -13.38 -11.52 0.30
CA GLN A 639 -12.31 -12.47 0.06
C GLN A 639 -11.90 -13.26 1.32
N THR A 640 -11.93 -12.60 2.50
CA THR A 640 -11.41 -13.18 3.75
C THR A 640 -12.49 -13.90 4.55
N THR A 641 -13.72 -13.39 4.49
CA THR A 641 -14.82 -13.81 5.36
C THR A 641 -15.99 -14.48 4.61
N GLY A 642 -15.99 -14.45 3.27
CA GLY A 642 -17.02 -15.05 2.43
C GLY A 642 -18.36 -14.30 2.36
N VAL A 643 -18.58 -13.29 3.22
CA VAL A 643 -19.83 -12.51 3.23
C VAL A 643 -19.76 -11.29 2.31
N PRO A 644 -20.87 -10.92 1.62
CA PRO A 644 -20.93 -9.67 0.87
C PRO A 644 -20.76 -8.45 1.79
N ALA A 645 -20.13 -7.41 1.26
CA ALA A 645 -19.98 -6.10 1.90
C ALA A 645 -20.28 -4.98 0.88
N VAL A 646 -20.39 -3.73 1.35
CA VAL A 646 -20.62 -2.54 0.50
C VAL A 646 -19.52 -1.50 0.59
N SER A 647 -19.19 -0.93 -0.56
CA SER A 647 -18.30 0.22 -0.76
C SER A 647 -18.97 1.33 -1.56
N THR A 648 -18.41 2.55 -1.52
CA THR A 648 -18.87 3.70 -2.34
C THR A 648 -19.02 3.32 -3.80
N THR A 649 -18.00 2.64 -4.35
CA THR A 649 -17.95 2.27 -5.76
C THR A 649 -19.05 1.28 -6.15
N GLN A 650 -19.38 0.33 -5.25
CA GLN A 650 -20.48 -0.62 -5.43
C GLN A 650 -21.85 0.07 -5.35
N LEU A 651 -22.04 1.00 -4.41
CA LEU A 651 -23.30 1.74 -4.26
C LEU A 651 -23.58 2.64 -5.48
N ILE A 652 -22.54 3.24 -6.08
CA ILE A 652 -22.67 3.98 -7.35
C ILE A 652 -23.00 3.05 -8.53
N ASP A 653 -22.47 1.83 -8.58
CA ASP A 653 -22.84 0.83 -9.58
C ASP A 653 -24.32 0.37 -9.41
N LEU A 654 -24.78 0.14 -8.17
CA LEU A 654 -26.18 -0.17 -7.86
C LEU A 654 -27.12 0.98 -8.25
N ALA A 655 -26.78 2.23 -7.93
CA ALA A 655 -27.53 3.40 -8.37
C ALA A 655 -27.60 3.51 -9.91
N THR A 656 -26.51 3.17 -10.60
CA THR A 656 -26.45 3.14 -12.07
C THR A 656 -27.35 2.06 -12.65
N ILE A 657 -27.39 0.85 -12.05
CA ILE A 657 -28.32 -0.24 -12.43
C ILE A 657 -29.77 0.20 -12.24
N ALA A 658 -30.08 0.89 -11.14
CA ALA A 658 -31.40 1.43 -10.86
C ALA A 658 -31.78 2.66 -11.71
N GLY A 659 -30.96 3.05 -12.70
CA GLY A 659 -31.22 4.18 -13.59
C GLY A 659 -31.23 5.54 -12.88
N GLN A 660 -30.61 5.65 -11.71
CA GLN A 660 -30.56 6.91 -10.96
C GLN A 660 -29.60 7.91 -11.62
N ARG A 661 -29.83 9.20 -11.35
CA ARG A 661 -28.83 10.24 -11.64
C ARG A 661 -27.65 10.11 -10.65
N ILE A 662 -26.44 10.24 -11.17
CA ILE A 662 -25.22 10.44 -10.39
C ILE A 662 -24.85 11.92 -10.55
N TYR A 663 -24.95 12.68 -9.47
CA TYR A 663 -24.66 14.11 -9.41
C TYR A 663 -23.18 14.38 -9.19
N ASN A 664 -22.69 15.46 -9.80
CA ASN A 664 -21.38 16.08 -9.59
C ASN A 664 -21.61 17.42 -8.85
N ALA A 665 -21.87 17.35 -7.55
CA ALA A 665 -22.19 18.51 -6.73
C ALA A 665 -20.97 19.40 -6.48
N THR A 666 -21.15 20.69 -6.72
CA THR A 666 -20.18 21.76 -6.43
C THR A 666 -20.86 22.90 -5.68
N ALA A 667 -20.09 23.69 -4.92
CA ALA A 667 -20.61 24.77 -4.08
C ALA A 667 -21.56 25.74 -4.82
N SER A 668 -21.27 26.04 -6.08
CA SER A 668 -22.05 26.99 -6.90
C SER A 668 -23.40 26.46 -7.40
N ARG A 669 -23.62 25.14 -7.36
CA ARG A 669 -24.81 24.47 -7.91
C ARG A 669 -25.57 23.62 -6.89
N PHE A 670 -24.97 23.32 -5.74
CA PHE A 670 -25.55 22.36 -4.81
C PHE A 670 -26.90 22.78 -4.24
N ALA A 671 -26.96 23.89 -3.49
CA ALA A 671 -28.17 24.31 -2.80
C ALA A 671 -29.34 24.65 -3.75
N THR A 672 -29.03 25.19 -4.94
CA THR A 672 -30.03 25.67 -5.90
C THR A 672 -30.50 24.62 -6.91
N TYR A 673 -29.70 23.59 -7.18
CA TYR A 673 -29.99 22.61 -8.25
C TYR A 673 -29.85 21.15 -7.80
N VAL A 674 -28.77 20.77 -7.10
CA VAL A 674 -28.56 19.36 -6.72
C VAL A 674 -29.41 18.97 -5.51
N GLN A 675 -29.26 19.68 -4.39
CA GLN A 675 -29.91 19.36 -3.11
C GLN A 675 -31.44 19.20 -3.21
N PRO A 676 -32.19 20.03 -3.94
CA PRO A 676 -33.65 19.86 -4.08
C PRO A 676 -34.07 18.57 -4.82
N ASN A 677 -33.14 17.91 -5.52
CA ASN A 677 -33.38 16.65 -6.25
C ASN A 677 -32.84 15.41 -5.51
N LEU A 678 -32.20 15.58 -4.33
CA LEU A 678 -31.71 14.47 -3.52
C LEU A 678 -32.84 13.88 -2.66
N VAL A 679 -32.89 12.55 -2.58
CA VAL A 679 -33.90 11.81 -1.82
C VAL A 679 -33.25 11.10 -0.64
N ASN A 680 -33.82 11.28 0.55
CA ASN A 680 -33.39 10.66 1.81
C ASN A 680 -31.94 10.97 2.25
N CYS A 681 -31.32 12.02 1.69
CA CYS A 681 -29.94 12.45 1.99
C CYS A 681 -29.77 13.40 3.18
N ALA A 682 -30.77 13.53 4.06
CA ALA A 682 -30.81 14.57 5.09
C ALA A 682 -29.64 14.50 6.08
N ASN A 683 -29.15 13.30 6.38
CA ASN A 683 -28.03 13.06 7.30
C ASN A 683 -26.67 13.38 6.67
N GLU A 684 -26.59 13.33 5.33
CA GLU A 684 -25.39 13.50 4.54
C GLU A 684 -25.17 14.97 4.11
N ILE A 685 -26.23 15.80 4.05
CA ILE A 685 -26.14 17.24 3.70
C ILE A 685 -25.06 18.00 4.50
N PRO A 686 -24.89 17.81 5.83
CA PRO A 686 -23.83 18.49 6.58
C PRO A 686 -22.42 18.14 6.07
N ALA A 687 -22.17 16.86 5.77
CA ALA A 687 -20.90 16.39 5.23
C ALA A 687 -20.66 16.91 3.81
N PHE A 688 -21.71 16.97 2.98
CA PHE A 688 -21.63 17.55 1.64
C PHE A 688 -21.26 19.03 1.70
N ASN A 689 -21.94 19.81 2.54
CA ASN A 689 -21.65 21.23 2.75
C ASN A 689 -20.23 21.47 3.27
N ALA A 690 -19.76 20.67 4.24
CA ALA A 690 -18.38 20.75 4.74
C ALA A 690 -17.34 20.46 3.64
N ALA A 691 -17.58 19.46 2.78
CA ALA A 691 -16.71 19.17 1.65
C ALA A 691 -16.65 20.33 0.65
N MET A 692 -17.79 20.92 0.30
CA MET A 692 -17.87 22.02 -0.66
C MET A 692 -17.31 23.34 -0.11
N ALA A 693 -17.48 23.61 1.19
CA ALA A 693 -16.83 24.73 1.87
C ALA A 693 -15.29 24.62 1.84
N ALA A 694 -14.76 23.39 1.87
CA ALA A 694 -13.34 23.10 1.66
C ALA A 694 -12.90 23.10 0.17
N GLY A 695 -13.71 23.64 -0.74
CA GLY A 695 -13.40 23.72 -2.18
C GLY A 695 -13.46 22.39 -2.92
N ARG A 696 -14.07 21.35 -2.33
CA ARG A 696 -14.18 19.99 -2.91
C ARG A 696 -15.52 19.83 -3.64
N ARG A 697 -15.62 18.79 -4.46
CA ARG A 697 -16.87 18.34 -5.10
C ARG A 697 -17.34 17.01 -4.51
N VAL A 698 -18.64 16.77 -4.54
CA VAL A 698 -19.26 15.52 -4.08
C VAL A 698 -19.87 14.80 -5.27
N ILE A 699 -19.47 13.56 -5.51
CA ILE A 699 -20.07 12.68 -6.51
C ILE A 699 -21.03 11.74 -5.77
N THR A 700 -22.34 11.97 -5.91
CA THR A 700 -23.39 11.24 -5.16
C THR A 700 -24.51 10.77 -6.08
N PRO A 701 -25.05 9.55 -5.89
CA PRO A 701 -26.36 9.19 -6.40
C PRO A 701 -27.47 10.15 -5.96
N ALA A 702 -28.59 10.15 -6.68
CA ALA A 702 -29.80 10.90 -6.34
C ALA A 702 -30.47 10.43 -5.03
N ARG A 703 -30.10 9.24 -4.53
CA ARG A 703 -30.65 8.64 -3.31
C ARG A 703 -29.56 8.30 -2.30
N CYS A 704 -29.86 8.49 -1.02
CA CYS A 704 -29.00 8.14 0.11
C CYS A 704 -29.53 6.95 0.95
N ASP A 705 -30.41 6.14 0.36
CA ASP A 705 -31.01 4.93 0.94
C ASP A 705 -30.89 3.73 -0.01
N ILE A 706 -29.71 3.56 -0.61
CA ILE A 706 -29.41 2.46 -1.52
C ILE A 706 -29.28 1.19 -0.70
N ALA A 707 -30.13 0.20 -0.98
CA ALA A 707 -30.16 -1.07 -0.26
C ALA A 707 -29.32 -2.15 -0.93
N GLU A 708 -28.58 -2.91 -0.12
CA GLU A 708 -27.90 -4.16 -0.49
C GLU A 708 -28.13 -5.15 0.66
N ASN A 709 -28.84 -6.25 0.40
CA ASN A 709 -29.25 -7.24 1.42
C ASN A 709 -29.94 -6.62 2.67
N LYS A 710 -29.24 -6.56 3.82
CA LYS A 710 -29.73 -5.96 5.08
C LYS A 710 -29.18 -4.56 5.34
N TRP A 711 -28.24 -4.08 4.53
CA TRP A 711 -27.69 -2.74 4.64
C TRP A 711 -28.48 -1.76 3.76
N SER A 712 -28.59 -0.50 4.21
CA SER A 712 -29.16 0.60 3.43
C SER A 712 -28.52 1.93 3.85
N GLY A 713 -28.18 2.77 2.88
CA GLY A 713 -27.55 4.07 3.12
C GLY A 713 -27.03 4.75 1.85
N ALA A 714 -26.27 5.84 2.04
CA ALA A 714 -25.61 6.56 0.96
C ALA A 714 -24.25 5.95 0.61
N GLY A 715 -23.83 6.16 -0.63
CA GLY A 715 -22.44 5.97 -1.05
C GLY A 715 -22.03 7.13 -1.96
N TYR A 716 -21.00 7.89 -1.57
CA TYR A 716 -20.58 9.08 -2.31
C TYR A 716 -19.07 9.29 -2.26
N PHE A 717 -18.50 9.89 -3.31
CA PHE A 717 -17.10 10.33 -3.29
C PHE A 717 -16.99 11.81 -2.94
N VAL A 718 -16.01 12.16 -2.12
CA VAL A 718 -15.50 13.53 -1.98
C VAL A 718 -14.20 13.64 -2.78
N VAL A 719 -14.12 14.60 -3.71
CA VAL A 719 -12.95 14.77 -4.59
C VAL A 719 -12.51 16.24 -4.57
N GLY A 720 -11.21 16.49 -4.43
CA GLY A 720 -10.62 17.83 -4.47
C GLY A 720 -9.12 17.81 -4.77
N PRO A 721 -8.45 18.97 -4.80
CA PRO A 721 -7.01 19.04 -4.93
C PRO A 721 -6.33 18.24 -3.80
N GLY A 722 -5.61 17.18 -4.17
CA GLY A 722 -4.93 16.30 -3.21
C GLY A 722 -5.84 15.49 -2.27
N VAL A 723 -7.15 15.38 -2.54
CA VAL A 723 -8.09 14.64 -1.67
C VAL A 723 -9.05 13.79 -2.51
N VAL A 724 -9.15 12.50 -2.17
CA VAL A 724 -10.18 11.58 -2.67
C VAL A 724 -10.65 10.71 -1.51
N GLY A 725 -11.94 10.74 -1.18
CA GLY A 725 -12.52 9.87 -0.14
C GLY A 725 -13.77 9.19 -0.66
N GLY A 726 -13.88 7.87 -0.48
CA GLY A 726 -15.15 7.16 -0.58
C GLY A 726 -15.80 7.13 0.80
N MET A 727 -17.10 7.42 0.85
CA MET A 727 -17.90 7.46 2.07
C MET A 727 -19.12 6.55 1.93
N ILE A 728 -19.45 5.81 2.98
CA ILE A 728 -20.77 5.17 3.14
C ILE A 728 -21.47 5.62 4.43
N SER A 729 -22.81 5.66 4.43
CA SER A 729 -23.56 6.07 5.62
C SER A 729 -23.33 5.11 6.80
N GLY A 730 -23.42 5.65 8.02
CA GLY A 730 -23.09 4.95 9.26
C GLY A 730 -21.70 5.29 9.82
N GLY A 731 -20.90 6.09 9.11
CA GLY A 731 -19.57 6.50 9.56
C GLY A 731 -18.48 5.45 9.29
N PHE A 732 -18.65 4.67 8.21
CA PHE A 732 -17.67 3.70 7.72
C PHE A 732 -17.15 4.16 6.34
N ALA A 733 -15.89 3.89 6.00
CA ALA A 733 -15.32 4.28 4.70
C ALA A 733 -15.82 3.45 3.50
N GLY A 734 -15.90 2.11 3.61
CA GLY A 734 -16.29 1.33 2.44
C GLY A 734 -16.30 -0.20 2.53
N GLY A 735 -16.37 -0.81 3.71
CA GLY A 735 -16.43 -2.26 3.80
C GLY A 735 -17.28 -2.76 4.95
N PHE A 736 -18.60 -2.54 4.97
CA PHE A 736 -19.50 -3.11 5.98
C PHE A 736 -20.23 -4.35 5.42
N SER A 737 -20.22 -5.48 6.14
CA SER A 737 -20.94 -6.68 5.65
C SER A 737 -22.46 -6.47 5.62
N THR A 738 -23.09 -6.85 4.51
CA THR A 738 -24.53 -6.63 4.27
C THR A 738 -25.43 -7.76 4.74
N VAL A 739 -24.87 -8.79 5.38
CA VAL A 739 -25.59 -9.90 5.99
C VAL A 739 -25.08 -10.11 7.42
N ASN A 740 -25.96 -10.57 8.33
CA ASN A 740 -25.56 -10.81 9.71
C ASN A 740 -24.55 -11.96 9.81
N GLN A 741 -23.45 -11.74 10.52
CA GLN A 741 -22.35 -12.70 10.65
C GLN A 741 -22.03 -12.99 12.12
N SER A 742 -22.05 -14.26 12.54
CA SER A 742 -21.55 -14.61 13.88
C SER A 742 -20.04 -14.41 13.95
N ALA A 743 -19.51 -14.06 15.14
CA ALA A 743 -18.07 -13.93 15.35
C ALA A 743 -17.29 -15.19 14.94
N ALA A 744 -17.89 -16.38 15.07
CA ALA A 744 -17.30 -17.61 14.56
C ALA A 744 -17.23 -17.65 13.02
N ALA A 745 -18.33 -17.28 12.35
CA ALA A 745 -18.40 -17.17 10.89
C ALA A 745 -17.54 -16.03 10.30
N ALA A 746 -17.06 -15.10 11.14
CA ALA A 746 -16.03 -14.12 10.78
C ALA A 746 -14.62 -14.71 10.70
N THR A 747 -14.41 -15.95 11.19
CA THR A 747 -13.11 -16.65 11.18
C THR A 747 -13.08 -17.89 10.27
N PRO A 748 -13.61 -17.86 9.03
CA PRO A 748 -13.85 -19.07 8.23
C PRO A 748 -12.58 -19.79 7.74
N VAL A 749 -11.39 -19.36 8.17
CA VAL A 749 -10.10 -20.02 7.93
C VAL A 749 -9.96 -21.30 8.76
N GLY A 750 -10.95 -22.19 8.69
CA GLY A 750 -10.71 -23.63 8.77
C GLY A 750 -10.26 -24.05 7.38
N ILE A 751 -8.98 -24.40 7.23
CA ILE A 751 -8.28 -24.76 5.97
C ILE A 751 -9.02 -24.24 4.74
N ASN A 752 -8.68 -23.02 4.31
CA ASN A 752 -8.79 -22.73 2.89
C ASN A 752 -7.92 -23.78 2.20
N SER A 753 -8.57 -24.86 1.74
CA SER A 753 -8.22 -25.46 0.47
C SER A 753 -8.12 -24.25 -0.43
N VAL A 754 -6.88 -23.87 -0.74
CA VAL A 754 -6.58 -22.89 -1.78
C VAL A 754 -7.57 -23.17 -2.89
N ASN A 755 -8.17 -22.12 -3.46
CA ASN A 755 -8.78 -22.27 -4.76
C ASN A 755 -7.64 -22.74 -5.67
N GLN A 756 -7.43 -24.05 -5.74
CA GLN A 756 -6.81 -24.70 -6.87
C GLN A 756 -7.63 -24.14 -8.00
N VAL A 757 -6.98 -23.29 -8.78
CA VAL A 757 -7.47 -22.92 -10.09
C VAL A 757 -7.45 -24.24 -10.83
N ASP A 758 -8.56 -24.97 -10.73
CA ASP A 758 -8.90 -26.03 -11.63
C ASP A 758 -8.84 -25.38 -13.01
N SER A 759 -7.82 -25.78 -13.77
CA SER A 759 -7.53 -25.25 -15.10
C SER A 759 -8.62 -25.61 -16.12
N THR A 760 -9.66 -26.34 -15.71
CA THR A 760 -10.84 -26.69 -16.52
C THR A 760 -12.07 -25.82 -16.26
N GLY A 761 -12.10 -24.99 -15.20
CA GLY A 761 -13.10 -23.92 -15.04
C GLY A 761 -14.52 -24.35 -14.66
N LEU A 762 -14.68 -25.43 -13.89
CA LEU A 762 -15.99 -25.86 -13.36
C LEU A 762 -16.16 -25.46 -11.88
N ALA A 763 -17.26 -24.76 -11.57
CA ALA A 763 -17.56 -24.33 -10.21
C ALA A 763 -18.06 -25.50 -9.32
N LYS A 764 -17.76 -25.45 -8.02
CA LYS A 764 -18.23 -26.42 -7.02
C LYS A 764 -19.75 -26.54 -7.03
N VAL A 765 -20.27 -27.72 -7.39
CA VAL A 765 -21.69 -28.10 -7.26
C VAL A 765 -21.90 -28.77 -5.89
N ALA A 766 -23.02 -28.49 -5.24
CA ALA A 766 -23.36 -29.05 -3.93
C ALA A 766 -23.63 -30.57 -3.97
N VAL A 767 -23.37 -31.24 -2.86
CA VAL A 767 -23.55 -32.69 -2.68
C VAL A 767 -25.02 -33.08 -2.89
N GLY A 768 -25.29 -34.00 -3.82
CA GLY A 768 -26.63 -34.60 -3.99
C GLY A 768 -27.05 -34.98 -5.42
N ALA A 769 -26.33 -34.55 -6.47
CA ALA A 769 -26.67 -34.86 -7.87
C ALA A 769 -25.70 -35.87 -8.51
N ALA A 770 -26.25 -36.82 -9.27
CA ALA A 770 -25.48 -37.87 -9.95
C ALA A 770 -24.56 -37.29 -11.05
N ILE A 771 -23.29 -37.69 -11.04
CA ILE A 771 -22.27 -37.20 -11.98
C ILE A 771 -22.24 -38.07 -13.23
N GLN A 772 -22.48 -37.46 -14.40
CA GLN A 772 -21.97 -37.99 -15.68
C GLN A 772 -20.66 -37.27 -16.01
N VAL A 773 -19.54 -38.01 -16.05
CA VAL A 773 -18.24 -37.48 -16.48
C VAL A 773 -18.18 -37.49 -18.01
N ALA A 774 -17.98 -36.33 -18.62
CA ALA A 774 -17.90 -36.18 -20.08
C ALA A 774 -16.43 -36.10 -20.56
N GLY A 775 -16.06 -37.00 -21.48
CA GLY A 775 -15.03 -36.75 -22.49
C GLY A 775 -13.57 -37.01 -22.10
N VAL A 776 -12.91 -37.91 -22.84
CA VAL A 776 -11.47 -38.21 -22.78
C VAL A 776 -10.78 -37.67 -24.04
N VAL A 777 -9.61 -37.04 -23.92
CA VAL A 777 -8.76 -36.67 -25.08
C VAL A 777 -7.97 -37.89 -25.57
N THR A 778 -7.89 -38.07 -26.89
CA THR A 778 -7.57 -39.36 -27.52
C THR A 778 -6.16 -39.45 -28.13
N GLY A 779 -5.30 -40.24 -27.48
CA GLY A 779 -4.18 -40.97 -28.10
C GLY A 779 -2.82 -40.26 -28.21
N PRO A 780 -1.72 -40.99 -28.52
CA PRO A 780 -1.65 -42.44 -28.77
C PRO A 780 -0.81 -43.23 -27.74
N ARG A 781 -1.46 -44.22 -27.09
CA ARG A 781 -0.89 -45.37 -26.31
C ARG A 781 -0.35 -45.03 -24.90
N HIS A 782 -0.68 -45.74 -23.80
CA HIS A 782 -1.48 -46.98 -23.59
C HIS A 782 -2.57 -46.81 -22.49
N TYR A 783 -3.50 -47.77 -22.42
CA TYR A 783 -4.78 -47.71 -21.68
C TYR A 783 -4.77 -48.37 -20.29
N ILE A 784 -5.72 -47.96 -19.43
CA ILE A 784 -6.73 -48.91 -18.92
C ILE A 784 -8.12 -48.45 -19.40
N LYS A 785 -8.98 -49.40 -19.78
CA LYS A 785 -10.38 -49.13 -20.20
C LYS A 785 -11.30 -50.12 -19.49
N ARG A 786 -12.39 -49.62 -18.91
CA ARG A 786 -13.48 -50.32 -18.19
C ARG A 786 -13.12 -51.06 -16.89
N VAL A 787 -13.60 -50.50 -15.80
CA VAL A 787 -14.61 -51.16 -14.95
C VAL A 787 -15.84 -50.23 -15.07
N GLY A 788 -16.98 -50.69 -15.59
CA GLY A 788 -18.10 -51.18 -14.77
C GLY A 788 -18.93 -50.00 -14.26
N ALA A 789 -20.26 -50.00 -14.45
CA ALA A 789 -21.13 -48.96 -13.90
C ALA A 789 -21.30 -49.16 -12.38
N GLY A 790 -20.31 -48.71 -11.62
CA GLY A 790 -20.26 -48.79 -10.16
C GLY A 790 -19.88 -47.44 -9.56
N ASN A 791 -20.35 -47.19 -8.33
CA ASN A 791 -20.06 -45.97 -7.60
C ASN A 791 -18.62 -46.01 -7.04
N ILE A 792 -17.99 -44.85 -6.92
CA ILE A 792 -16.77 -44.70 -6.10
C ILE A 792 -17.26 -44.35 -4.70
N ASP A 793 -17.13 -45.29 -3.76
CA ASP A 793 -17.71 -45.15 -2.44
C ASP A 793 -16.84 -44.30 -1.48
N GLU A 794 -15.50 -44.39 -1.57
CA GLU A 794 -14.59 -43.59 -0.74
C GLU A 794 -13.19 -43.40 -1.36
N VAL A 795 -12.53 -42.27 -1.09
CA VAL A 795 -11.11 -42.03 -1.40
C VAL A 795 -10.44 -41.43 -0.17
N VAL A 796 -9.46 -42.14 0.40
CA VAL A 796 -8.83 -41.81 1.69
C VAL A 796 -7.34 -41.49 1.47
N ASN A 797 -6.83 -40.45 2.15
CA ASN A 797 -5.43 -40.00 2.10
C ASN A 797 -4.93 -39.53 0.72
N VAL A 798 -5.56 -38.49 0.17
CA VAL A 798 -5.05 -37.79 -1.03
C VAL A 798 -3.97 -36.79 -0.66
N ALA A 799 -2.70 -37.16 -0.89
CA ALA A 799 -1.57 -36.23 -0.93
C ALA A 799 -0.91 -36.29 -2.31
N VAL A 800 -1.43 -35.53 -3.28
CA VAL A 800 -0.82 -35.46 -4.63
C VAL A 800 0.21 -34.33 -4.65
N CYS A 801 1.49 -34.68 -4.46
CA CYS A 801 2.59 -33.75 -4.70
C CYS A 801 2.84 -33.60 -6.21
N ILE A 802 2.32 -32.53 -6.82
CA ILE A 802 2.72 -32.11 -8.17
C ILE A 802 3.92 -31.16 -8.02
N ALA A 803 5.10 -31.62 -8.42
CA ALA A 803 6.32 -30.81 -8.36
C ALA A 803 6.34 -29.77 -9.49
N SER A 804 6.35 -28.48 -9.14
CA SER A 804 6.40 -27.36 -10.09
C SER A 804 7.83 -26.84 -10.33
N SER A 805 8.82 -27.71 -10.41
CA SER A 805 10.18 -27.38 -10.87
C SER A 805 10.91 -28.60 -11.45
N PRO A 806 11.72 -28.43 -12.52
CA PRO A 806 12.55 -29.50 -13.04
C PRO A 806 13.74 -29.74 -12.09
N GLY A 807 13.83 -30.93 -11.49
CA GLY A 807 14.99 -31.33 -10.69
C GLY A 807 14.74 -32.25 -9.50
N PHE A 808 13.48 -32.49 -9.10
CA PHE A 808 13.17 -33.34 -7.95
C PHE A 808 12.45 -34.63 -8.36
N VAL A 809 13.05 -35.79 -8.04
CA VAL A 809 12.45 -37.12 -8.27
C VAL A 809 11.93 -37.66 -6.94
N GLY A 810 10.62 -37.81 -6.81
CA GLY A 810 9.97 -38.38 -5.64
C GLY A 810 8.79 -39.26 -6.02
N THR A 811 8.61 -40.38 -5.31
CA THR A 811 7.48 -41.31 -5.48
C THR A 811 6.42 -41.03 -4.44
N THR A 812 5.16 -40.94 -4.87
CA THR A 812 4.01 -40.85 -3.95
C THR A 812 3.13 -42.09 -4.12
N ARG A 813 2.58 -42.61 -3.03
CA ARG A 813 1.61 -43.70 -3.02
C ARG A 813 0.34 -43.27 -2.28
N PHE A 814 -0.81 -43.73 -2.76
CA PHE A 814 -2.10 -43.55 -2.06
C PHE A 814 -2.96 -44.80 -2.21
N GLY A 815 -3.88 -44.98 -1.25
CA GLY A 815 -4.87 -46.05 -1.26
C GLY A 815 -6.15 -45.63 -1.96
N MET A 816 -6.80 -46.55 -2.66
CA MET A 816 -8.09 -46.32 -3.31
C MET A 816 -8.97 -47.56 -3.18
N THR A 817 -10.24 -47.39 -2.78
CA THR A 817 -11.19 -48.51 -2.67
C THR A 817 -12.19 -48.43 -3.82
N MET A 818 -12.31 -49.50 -4.60
CA MET A 818 -13.30 -49.62 -5.69
C MET A 818 -14.13 -50.89 -5.49
N ASN A 819 -15.46 -50.76 -5.41
CA ASN A 819 -16.39 -51.87 -5.18
C ASN A 819 -15.99 -52.77 -3.97
N GLY A 820 -15.50 -52.17 -2.89
CA GLY A 820 -15.04 -52.89 -1.68
C GLY A 820 -13.65 -53.54 -1.76
N VAL A 821 -12.91 -53.37 -2.86
CA VAL A 821 -11.51 -53.86 -3.00
C VAL A 821 -10.54 -52.70 -2.88
N ASN A 822 -9.52 -52.85 -2.02
CA ASN A 822 -8.48 -51.84 -1.77
C ASN A 822 -7.30 -52.00 -2.73
N TYR A 823 -6.88 -50.92 -3.37
CA TYR A 823 -5.76 -50.83 -4.32
C TYR A 823 -4.66 -49.91 -3.77
N GLU A 824 -3.40 -50.24 -4.05
CA GLU A 824 -2.26 -49.33 -3.86
C GLU A 824 -1.85 -48.73 -5.21
N VAL A 825 -1.85 -47.40 -5.31
CA VAL A 825 -1.54 -46.68 -6.56
C VAL A 825 -0.26 -45.88 -6.37
N GLY A 826 0.74 -46.13 -7.23
CA GLY A 826 2.01 -45.41 -7.26
C GLY A 826 2.11 -44.49 -8.47
N SER A 827 2.54 -43.25 -8.25
CA SER A 827 2.87 -42.30 -9.32
C SER A 827 4.39 -42.13 -9.48
N TYR A 828 4.83 -42.03 -10.75
CA TYR A 828 6.21 -41.76 -11.13
C TYR A 828 6.24 -40.56 -12.09
N VAL A 829 7.12 -39.60 -11.83
CA VAL A 829 7.36 -38.43 -12.69
C VAL A 829 8.65 -38.67 -13.48
N LEU A 830 8.57 -38.60 -14.81
CA LEU A 830 9.73 -38.72 -15.70
C LEU A 830 10.40 -37.36 -15.94
N PRO A 831 11.68 -37.31 -16.37
CA PRO A 831 12.44 -36.05 -16.49
C PRO A 831 11.87 -34.98 -17.44
N MET A 832 10.86 -35.32 -18.25
CA MET A 832 10.19 -34.40 -19.19
C MET A 832 8.79 -33.97 -18.72
N GLY A 833 8.37 -34.33 -17.49
CA GLY A 833 7.07 -33.95 -16.91
C GLY A 833 5.93 -34.93 -17.16
N ASP A 834 6.16 -36.00 -17.94
CA ASP A 834 5.19 -37.10 -18.09
C ASP A 834 4.98 -37.85 -16.77
N ILE A 835 3.72 -38.09 -16.42
CA ILE A 835 3.31 -38.86 -15.24
C ILE A 835 2.89 -40.26 -15.69
N ASN A 836 3.51 -41.28 -15.09
CA ASN A 836 3.13 -42.67 -15.30
C ASN A 836 2.50 -43.24 -14.02
N LEU A 837 1.33 -43.85 -14.15
CA LEU A 837 0.55 -44.40 -13.03
C LEU A 837 0.61 -45.93 -13.07
N LYS A 838 0.97 -46.54 -11.94
CA LYS A 838 0.93 -47.99 -11.76
C LYS A 838 -0.02 -48.36 -10.62
N THR A 839 -1.02 -49.17 -10.95
CA THR A 839 -1.92 -49.81 -9.99
C THR A 839 -1.44 -51.22 -9.71
N ASN A 840 -1.35 -51.61 -8.44
CA ASN A 840 -1.23 -53.02 -8.05
C ASN A 840 -2.59 -53.48 -7.48
N HIS A 841 -3.18 -54.55 -8.03
CA HIS A 841 -4.30 -55.24 -7.39
C HIS A 841 -3.75 -56.06 -6.21
N PRO A 842 -4.48 -56.22 -5.09
CA PRO A 842 -4.07 -57.10 -3.98
C PRO A 842 -3.96 -58.59 -4.35
N ASP A 843 -4.15 -58.96 -5.63
CA ASP A 843 -3.99 -60.32 -6.15
C ASP A 843 -2.80 -60.46 -7.12
N ASP A 844 -2.17 -59.36 -7.56
CA ASP A 844 -1.02 -59.41 -8.48
C ASP A 844 0.21 -60.09 -7.87
N ASP A 845 0.33 -60.09 -6.55
CA ASP A 845 1.41 -60.77 -5.82
C ASP A 845 1.18 -62.30 -5.69
N ARG A 846 0.03 -62.84 -6.11
CA ARG A 846 -0.22 -64.31 -6.09
C ARG A 846 0.39 -65.07 -7.27
N HIS A 847 0.98 -64.37 -8.25
CA HIS A 847 1.51 -64.96 -9.49
C HIS A 847 2.96 -64.54 -9.81
N ARG A 848 3.81 -64.45 -8.79
CA ARG A 848 5.28 -64.34 -8.96
C ARG A 848 6.04 -65.27 -8.02
N TRP A 849 6.31 -66.48 -8.52
CA TRP A 849 7.51 -67.25 -8.21
C TRP A 849 8.45 -67.11 -9.42
#